data_AF-K3XUX2-F1
#
_entry.id   AF-K3XUX2-F1
#
_cell.length_a   1.000
_cell.length_b   1.000
_cell.length_c   1.000
_cell.angle_alpha   90.00
_cell.angle_beta   90.00
_cell.angle_gamma   90.00
#
_symmetry.space_group_name_H-M   'P 1'
#
loop_
_entity.id
_entity.type
_entity.pdbx_description
1 polymer ?
#
loop_
_entity_poly.entity_id
_entity_poly.type
_entity_poly.pdbx_seq_one_letter_code
_entity_poly.pdbx_strand_id
1 'polypeptide(L)'
;MAFWGIMPQFLVLLLCLVTLFGSLPEATCDERENDQQALICFKSQLSGPADVFASWSNASLEFCSWHGVTCSKQPPRRVIALDLASEGITGTISPCIANLTSLTRLQLSNNSLHGSIPSELGLLSQLSSLNLSMNSLDGNIPSELSSCSQLQILGLWNNSLHGEIPSVLSQCIHLQEINLSNNNLEGSIPSPFGTLPELQILILANNKLSGAIPPSLGSSVSLKHVDLGRNAITGGIPESLASSSSLRVLRLMRNSLSGELPEALFNSSSLIAICLQENKFFGSIPPVTATSPPVKHLHLGGNSLSGIIPASLGNLSSLLDLRLTRNKLAGSIPESIGYLPTLSLLNLNLNNLSGPVPPSLFNMSSLTALAMGNNSLSGRLPSHIGYTLPKIQILILTSNKFDGPVPASLVNAFNMKWLSLGENRLTGPVPFFGSLPNLEELDVSYNMLDAGDWGFLSSLSNCSRLTKLYLAGNNFQGELPSSIGNLSGSLEVLWLRDNKISGPIPPEMGNLKNLNTLYMDYNRFTGSIPPTIGSMKNLVVLAVAQNRLSGTIPDAIGNLVQLTDLKLDANNLSGRIPESIGRCTQLQILNLAHNALNGSIPRSILKISSLSQEFDLSYNYLAGEIPEEIGNLINLNKLSISNNMLSGRIPPSLGQCVLLECLKMQNNFFAGSIPQSFAELVGIKELDISRNNLSGKIPEFFTSLSYLHYLNLSFNNFDGEVPRGGIFGNASAVSIEGNDQLCTSVLTAGIPLCSARSDDSKSKHKDLVLVAKIVIPIVIITLLCIATFFWRKRMQAQAHFQQFNKHMKNITYDDIVKATDMFSSTNLIGSGSFGRVYKGSMKLHKDQVAIKIFNLSINGAHRSFLAECEALRNARHRNIVKIITLCSSVDPTGADFKAIVFPNMLNGNLDMWLNQKAHSPRKILTLSQRINIALDLAYAMDYLHNQCASPLIHCDLKPSNILLDHDMVAYVSDFGLARFQCTKSSAHQDSSASLAGLKGSIGYIPPEYGMSQNISTTGDVYSFGVLLLEMMTGCRPTDEKFSNGTSLHEFVDRAFPKNVEEVVDPTMLQDDISATEVLQNCIIPLVKIGLSCSKTSPKERPGMDKVSTEILTIKNMFSSIHEHDQSK
;
A
#
# COMPACT_ATOMS: atom_id res chain seq x y z
N MET A 1 66.85 63.52 2.48
CA MET A 1 66.70 62.98 1.11
C MET A 1 65.23 63.13 0.75
N ALA A 2 64.81 64.33 0.31
CA ALA A 2 64.66 64.75 -1.11
C ALA A 2 63.41 64.11 -1.75
N PHE A 3 62.40 64.81 -2.29
CA PHE A 3 62.05 66.25 -2.38
C PHE A 3 60.52 66.34 -2.73
N TRP A 4 59.93 67.53 -2.50
CA TRP A 4 58.53 68.02 -2.58
C TRP A 4 57.64 67.61 -3.78
N GLY A 5 56.32 67.77 -3.85
CA GLY A 5 55.30 68.49 -3.06
C GLY A 5 54.31 69.27 -3.97
N ILE A 6 53.05 69.42 -3.50
CA ILE A 6 52.02 70.46 -3.78
C ILE A 6 50.84 70.13 -4.75
N MET A 7 49.62 70.44 -4.26
CA MET A 7 48.24 70.39 -4.83
C MET A 7 47.93 71.55 -5.85
N PRO A 8 46.68 72.02 -6.17
CA PRO A 8 45.27 71.54 -6.04
C PRO A 8 44.37 71.82 -7.31
N GLN A 9 43.06 71.62 -7.12
CA GLN A 9 41.88 71.82 -7.99
C GLN A 9 41.57 73.23 -8.55
N PHE A 10 40.92 73.22 -9.73
CA PHE A 10 39.90 74.14 -10.30
C PHE A 10 40.24 75.54 -10.83
N LEU A 11 39.70 75.79 -12.04
CA LEU A 11 39.32 77.06 -12.68
C LEU A 11 40.39 77.86 -13.46
N VAL A 12 39.97 78.37 -14.62
CA VAL A 12 40.68 79.25 -15.59
C VAL A 12 41.46 78.53 -16.70
N LEU A 13 40.75 77.69 -17.47
CA LEU A 13 40.93 77.67 -18.93
C LEU A 13 39.59 77.51 -19.66
N LEU A 14 38.63 78.27 -19.13
CA LEU A 14 37.51 78.83 -19.86
C LEU A 14 38.08 79.94 -20.77
N LEU A 15 38.55 79.63 -22.01
CA LEU A 15 38.66 80.63 -23.12
C LEU A 15 39.22 80.16 -24.49
N CYS A 16 39.27 78.86 -24.84
CA CYS A 16 39.77 78.47 -26.19
C CYS A 16 38.94 77.40 -26.93
N LEU A 17 37.63 77.33 -26.68
CA LEU A 17 36.73 76.52 -27.53
C LEU A 17 35.50 77.31 -28.02
N VAL A 18 35.65 78.62 -28.19
CA VAL A 18 34.82 79.40 -29.12
C VAL A 18 35.68 79.70 -30.34
N THR A 19 35.57 78.85 -31.37
CA THR A 19 35.78 79.13 -32.81
C THR A 19 36.11 77.83 -33.55
N LEU A 20 35.13 76.93 -33.57
CA LEU A 20 34.89 76.04 -34.71
C LEU A 20 33.37 75.81 -34.80
N PHE A 21 32.63 76.92 -34.81
CA PHE A 21 31.31 76.93 -35.43
C PHE A 21 31.52 77.00 -36.94
N GLY A 22 31.33 75.85 -37.59
CA GLY A 22 31.02 75.75 -39.01
C GLY A 22 29.66 75.06 -39.10
N SER A 23 28.62 75.86 -39.31
CA SER A 23 27.23 75.48 -39.52
C SER A 23 27.03 74.39 -40.58
N LEU A 24 26.26 73.36 -40.23
CA LEU A 24 25.50 72.53 -41.18
C LEU A 24 24.03 72.52 -40.71
N PRO A 25 23.06 72.41 -41.64
CA PRO A 25 21.74 72.99 -41.51
C PRO A 25 20.87 72.23 -40.51
N GLU A 26 19.96 72.97 -39.86
CA GLU A 26 18.68 72.42 -39.39
C GLU A 26 18.00 71.77 -40.59
N ALA A 27 18.17 70.46 -40.75
CA ALA A 27 17.17 69.66 -41.39
C ALA A 27 15.97 69.67 -40.46
N THR A 28 14.94 70.43 -40.81
CA THR A 28 13.59 70.19 -40.28
C THR A 28 13.20 68.78 -40.73
N CYS A 29 13.58 67.76 -39.96
CA CYS A 29 13.07 66.41 -40.15
C CYS A 29 11.57 66.47 -39.92
N ASP A 30 10.75 66.15 -40.93
CA ASP A 30 9.31 65.99 -40.72
C ASP A 30 9.14 64.79 -39.80
N GLU A 31 8.87 65.04 -38.51
CA GLU A 31 8.73 63.98 -37.49
C GLU A 31 7.63 62.95 -37.86
N ARG A 32 6.74 63.28 -38.81
CA ARG A 32 5.77 62.37 -39.41
C ARG A 32 6.41 61.27 -40.27
N GLU A 33 7.49 61.57 -40.98
CA GLU A 33 8.22 60.56 -41.76
C GLU A 33 8.90 59.53 -40.84
N ASN A 34 9.31 59.95 -39.63
CA ASN A 34 10.01 59.08 -38.68
C ASN A 34 9.09 57.99 -38.09
N ASP A 35 7.87 58.35 -37.67
CA ASP A 35 6.91 57.37 -37.12
C ASP A 35 6.46 56.35 -38.19
N GLN A 36 6.20 56.82 -39.42
CA GLN A 36 5.84 55.93 -40.53
C GLN A 36 6.97 54.94 -40.86
N GLN A 37 8.21 55.43 -40.95
CA GLN A 37 9.38 54.58 -41.21
C GLN A 37 9.61 53.57 -40.08
N ALA A 38 9.42 53.97 -38.82
CA ALA A 38 9.51 53.07 -37.67
C ALA A 38 8.48 51.94 -37.74
N LEU A 39 7.22 52.24 -38.10
CA LEU A 39 6.17 51.23 -38.28
C LEU A 39 6.48 50.27 -39.44
N ILE A 40 6.96 50.77 -40.57
CA ILE A 40 7.33 49.92 -41.72
C ILE A 40 8.55 49.05 -41.40
N CYS A 41 9.55 49.59 -40.71
CA CYS A 41 10.68 48.80 -40.22
C CYS A 41 10.22 47.73 -39.21
N PHE A 42 9.33 48.07 -38.29
CA PHE A 42 8.75 47.13 -37.35
C PHE A 42 8.03 45.98 -38.07
N LYS A 43 7.17 46.30 -39.06
CA LYS A 43 6.49 45.32 -39.90
C LYS A 43 7.45 44.40 -40.67
N SER A 44 8.65 44.86 -41.03
CA SER A 44 9.60 44.06 -41.82
C SER A 44 10.05 42.75 -41.15
N GLN A 45 9.95 42.66 -39.82
CA GLN A 45 10.30 41.47 -39.03
C GLN A 45 9.08 40.65 -38.62
N LEU A 46 7.88 41.01 -39.10
CA LEU A 46 6.62 40.39 -38.74
C LEU A 46 5.97 39.69 -39.94
N SER A 47 5.15 38.70 -39.65
CA SER A 47 4.31 37.99 -40.62
C SER A 47 2.98 37.64 -39.96
N GLY A 48 1.87 37.76 -40.67
CA GLY A 48 0.55 37.49 -40.12
C GLY A 48 -0.50 37.26 -41.20
N PRO A 49 -1.77 37.03 -40.83
CA PRO A 49 -2.88 36.91 -41.76
C PRO A 49 -2.96 38.12 -42.72
N ALA A 50 -3.41 37.88 -43.95
CA ALA A 50 -3.32 38.84 -45.05
C ALA A 50 -3.92 40.23 -44.73
N ASP A 51 -4.96 40.27 -43.91
CA ASP A 51 -5.73 41.48 -43.63
C ASP A 51 -5.09 42.38 -42.56
N VAL A 52 -4.27 41.82 -41.65
CA VAL A 52 -3.72 42.54 -40.48
C VAL A 52 -2.79 43.68 -40.90
N PHE A 53 -1.91 43.41 -41.87
CA PHE A 53 -0.94 44.39 -42.36
C PHE A 53 -1.30 44.99 -43.72
N ALA A 54 -2.52 44.78 -44.22
CA ALA A 54 -2.97 45.27 -45.52
C ALA A 54 -2.96 46.80 -45.61
N SER A 55 -3.32 47.49 -44.52
CA SER A 55 -3.31 48.96 -44.44
C SER A 55 -1.91 49.57 -44.32
N TRP A 56 -0.91 48.78 -43.90
CA TRP A 56 0.46 49.25 -43.65
C TRP A 56 1.27 49.28 -44.95
N SER A 57 1.22 50.39 -45.68
CA SER A 57 1.88 50.53 -46.99
C SER A 57 2.67 51.84 -47.12
N ASN A 58 3.72 51.82 -47.95
CA ASN A 58 4.47 53.02 -48.32
C ASN A 58 3.67 53.99 -49.22
N ALA A 59 2.48 53.60 -49.69
CA ALA A 59 1.69 54.37 -50.65
C ALA A 59 0.77 55.42 -49.99
N SER A 60 0.46 55.28 -48.70
CA SER A 60 -0.39 56.22 -47.94
C SER A 60 0.43 56.95 -46.87
N LEU A 61 0.36 58.28 -46.85
CA LEU A 61 0.96 59.13 -45.81
C LEU A 61 0.14 59.17 -44.51
N GLU A 62 -1.05 58.55 -44.49
CA GLU A 62 -1.98 58.62 -43.35
C GLU A 62 -1.87 57.38 -42.43
N PHE A 63 -0.69 57.16 -41.84
CA PHE A 63 -0.39 56.02 -40.96
C PHE A 63 -1.28 55.93 -39.71
N CYS A 64 -1.92 57.04 -39.32
CA CYS A 64 -2.88 57.07 -38.20
C CYS A 64 -4.20 56.33 -38.48
N SER A 65 -4.44 55.93 -39.73
CA SER A 65 -5.59 55.10 -40.12
C SER A 65 -5.25 53.61 -40.22
N TRP A 66 -3.99 53.24 -39.97
CA TRP A 66 -3.54 51.85 -40.08
C TRP A 66 -4.11 51.00 -38.96
N HIS A 67 -4.36 49.73 -39.28
CA HIS A 67 -4.87 48.75 -38.32
C HIS A 67 -3.97 48.70 -37.09
N GLY A 68 -4.57 48.80 -35.91
CA GLY A 68 -3.87 48.80 -34.63
C GLY A 68 -3.11 50.07 -34.26
N VAL A 69 -3.04 51.10 -35.13
CA VAL A 69 -2.28 52.33 -34.86
C VAL A 69 -3.21 53.43 -34.36
N THR A 70 -2.87 54.07 -33.24
CA THR A 70 -3.54 55.27 -32.73
C THR A 70 -2.57 56.44 -32.62
N CYS A 71 -2.97 57.61 -33.12
CA CYS A 71 -2.17 58.83 -33.07
C CYS A 71 -2.69 59.88 -32.08
N SER A 72 -1.82 60.82 -31.71
CA SER A 72 -2.17 62.03 -30.96
C SER A 72 -3.20 62.89 -31.71
N LYS A 73 -4.05 63.59 -30.94
CA LYS A 73 -5.08 64.47 -31.50
C LYS A 73 -4.52 65.80 -32.02
N GLN A 74 -3.38 66.25 -31.50
CA GLN A 74 -2.75 67.52 -31.85
C GLN A 74 -1.69 67.31 -32.95
N PRO A 75 -1.63 68.18 -33.97
CA PRO A 75 -0.57 68.14 -34.98
C PRO A 75 0.79 68.62 -34.40
N PRO A 76 1.93 68.02 -34.83
CA PRO A 76 2.02 66.87 -35.73
C PRO A 76 1.46 65.59 -35.07
N ARG A 77 0.67 64.82 -35.81
CA ARG A 77 0.11 63.56 -35.32
C ARG A 77 1.24 62.55 -35.13
N ARG A 78 1.43 62.09 -33.89
CA ARG A 78 2.45 61.10 -33.50
C ARG A 78 1.79 59.82 -33.05
N VAL A 79 2.41 58.66 -33.28
CA VAL A 79 1.88 57.37 -32.81
C VAL A 79 1.97 57.29 -31.29
N ILE A 80 0.84 57.08 -30.63
CA ILE A 80 0.74 57.00 -29.16
C ILE A 80 0.32 55.62 -28.66
N ALA A 81 -0.29 54.79 -29.51
CA ALA A 81 -0.58 53.41 -29.16
C ALA A 81 -0.47 52.49 -30.38
N LEU A 82 0.04 51.29 -30.13
CA LEU A 82 0.03 50.18 -31.06
C LEU A 82 -0.67 48.99 -30.38
N ASP A 83 -1.82 48.58 -30.93
CA ASP A 83 -2.65 47.50 -30.41
C ASP A 83 -2.89 46.45 -31.50
N LEU A 84 -2.20 45.31 -31.37
CA LEU A 84 -2.24 44.18 -32.30
C LEU A 84 -2.42 42.86 -31.53
N ALA A 85 -3.22 42.86 -30.47
CA ALA A 85 -3.46 41.66 -29.68
C ALA A 85 -4.31 40.62 -30.43
N SER A 86 -3.98 39.33 -30.29
CA SER A 86 -4.76 38.22 -30.87
C SER A 86 -4.87 38.21 -32.39
N GLU A 87 -3.88 38.77 -33.09
CA GLU A 87 -3.89 38.92 -34.57
C GLU A 87 -3.20 37.75 -35.30
N GLY A 88 -2.70 36.75 -34.56
CA GLY A 88 -1.97 35.61 -35.16
C GLY A 88 -0.62 36.01 -35.78
N ILE A 89 0.00 37.08 -35.27
CA ILE A 89 1.27 37.60 -35.76
C ILE A 89 2.43 36.69 -35.32
N THR A 90 3.36 36.44 -36.23
CA THR A 90 4.61 35.70 -36.04
C THR A 90 5.79 36.60 -36.38
N GLY A 91 7.01 36.22 -35.97
CA GLY A 91 8.23 36.98 -36.21
C GLY A 91 8.84 37.53 -34.92
N THR A 92 9.74 38.50 -35.03
CA THR A 92 10.47 39.09 -33.90
C THR A 92 10.11 40.56 -33.70
N ILE A 93 10.22 41.04 -32.46
CA ILE A 93 10.00 42.45 -32.15
C ILE A 93 11.24 43.23 -32.61
N SER A 94 11.13 44.00 -33.69
CA SER A 94 12.24 44.81 -34.20
C SER A 94 12.57 45.98 -33.25
N PRO A 95 13.88 46.27 -33.00
CA PRO A 95 14.31 47.46 -32.25
C PRO A 95 13.79 48.79 -32.82
N CYS A 96 13.44 48.83 -34.11
CA CYS A 96 12.86 50.02 -34.75
C CYS A 96 11.61 50.56 -34.06
N ILE A 97 10.89 49.75 -33.29
CA ILE A 97 9.73 50.20 -32.52
C ILE A 97 10.09 51.29 -31.49
N ALA A 98 11.36 51.35 -31.05
CA ALA A 98 11.87 52.38 -30.16
C ALA A 98 11.90 53.79 -30.76
N ASN A 99 11.82 53.92 -32.09
CA ASN A 99 11.76 55.22 -32.77
C ASN A 99 10.38 55.90 -32.64
N LEU A 100 9.36 55.19 -32.17
CA LEU A 100 8.03 55.75 -31.88
C LEU A 100 8.06 56.50 -30.53
N THR A 101 8.78 57.61 -30.46
CA THR A 101 9.12 58.29 -29.19
C THR A 101 7.92 58.78 -28.37
N SER A 102 6.74 58.92 -28.98
CA SER A 102 5.49 59.32 -28.31
C SER A 102 4.63 58.12 -27.87
N LEU A 103 5.11 56.88 -28.05
CA LEU A 103 4.35 55.67 -27.75
C LEU A 103 4.09 55.55 -26.24
N THR A 104 2.80 55.49 -25.88
CA THR A 104 2.31 55.32 -24.51
C THR A 104 1.83 53.89 -24.24
N ARG A 105 1.36 53.18 -25.27
CA ARG A 105 0.86 51.81 -25.16
C ARG A 105 1.41 50.93 -26.27
N LEU A 106 2.00 49.81 -25.88
CA LEU A 106 2.40 48.73 -26.78
C LEU A 106 1.71 47.44 -26.34
N GLN A 107 0.76 46.97 -27.14
CA GLN A 107 -0.07 45.80 -26.88
C GLN A 107 0.10 44.80 -28.04
N LEU A 108 0.86 43.72 -27.79
CA LEU A 108 1.17 42.66 -28.75
C LEU A 108 0.80 41.26 -28.22
N SER A 109 -0.06 41.19 -27.20
CA SER A 109 -0.35 39.92 -26.52
C SER A 109 -1.12 38.91 -27.36
N ASN A 110 -1.02 37.64 -27.00
CA ASN A 110 -1.73 36.51 -27.63
C ASN A 110 -1.40 36.39 -29.12
N ASN A 111 -0.11 36.36 -29.44
CA ASN A 111 0.42 36.16 -30.79
C ASN A 111 1.45 35.00 -30.75
N SER A 112 2.21 34.83 -31.83
CA SER A 112 3.30 33.85 -31.96
C SER A 112 4.65 34.54 -32.19
N LEU A 113 4.87 35.68 -31.55
CA LEU A 113 6.14 36.40 -31.57
C LEU A 113 7.21 35.60 -30.84
N HIS A 114 8.43 35.57 -31.37
CA HIS A 114 9.58 34.86 -30.80
C HIS A 114 10.83 35.74 -30.79
N GLY A 115 11.91 35.25 -30.19
CA GLY A 115 13.13 36.02 -29.96
C GLY A 115 13.07 36.89 -28.71
N SER A 116 14.13 37.66 -28.47
CA SER A 116 14.29 38.47 -27.28
C SER A 116 13.50 39.78 -27.31
N ILE A 117 13.13 40.27 -26.14
CA ILE A 117 12.61 41.64 -25.97
C ILE A 117 13.75 42.63 -26.26
N PRO A 118 13.59 43.58 -27.21
CA PRO A 118 14.65 44.57 -27.51
C PRO A 118 14.92 45.49 -26.33
N SER A 119 16.20 45.68 -25.99
CA SER A 119 16.63 46.64 -24.94
C SER A 119 16.28 48.08 -25.30
N GLU A 120 16.20 48.40 -26.59
CA GLU A 120 15.86 49.72 -27.12
C GLU A 120 14.47 50.18 -26.71
N LEU A 121 13.57 49.28 -26.29
CA LEU A 121 12.28 49.66 -25.69
C LEU A 121 12.45 50.60 -24.49
N GLY A 122 13.60 50.57 -23.81
CA GLY A 122 13.94 51.53 -22.75
C GLY A 122 14.01 53.00 -23.19
N LEU A 123 14.14 53.27 -24.49
CA LEU A 123 14.14 54.63 -25.04
C LEU A 123 12.74 55.27 -25.07
N LEU A 124 11.69 54.47 -24.93
CA LEU A 124 10.29 54.91 -24.97
C LEU A 124 9.87 55.52 -23.63
N SER A 125 10.40 56.71 -23.31
CA SER A 125 10.18 57.39 -22.02
C SER A 125 8.71 57.69 -21.66
N GLN A 126 7.82 57.74 -22.66
CA GLN A 126 6.37 57.97 -22.50
C GLN A 126 5.55 56.68 -22.33
N LEU A 127 6.19 55.50 -22.46
CA LEU A 127 5.50 54.22 -22.40
C LEU A 127 4.92 53.98 -21.02
N SER A 128 3.59 53.86 -20.95
CA SER A 128 2.84 53.59 -19.72
C SER A 128 2.32 52.16 -19.65
N SER A 129 2.11 51.50 -20.78
CA SER A 129 1.63 50.11 -20.82
C SER A 129 2.40 49.30 -21.85
N LEU A 130 3.11 48.28 -21.36
CA LEU A 130 3.81 47.28 -22.17
C LEU A 130 3.19 45.90 -21.90
N ASN A 131 2.53 45.33 -22.91
CA ASN A 131 1.95 43.99 -22.83
C ASN A 131 2.39 43.13 -24.01
N LEU A 132 3.26 42.16 -23.73
CA LEU A 132 3.83 41.19 -24.67
C LEU A 132 3.46 39.74 -24.29
N SER A 133 2.44 39.57 -23.45
CA SER A 133 2.07 38.27 -22.89
C SER A 133 1.52 37.28 -23.93
N MET A 134 1.50 35.98 -23.61
CA MET A 134 1.02 34.91 -24.48
C MET A 134 1.69 34.93 -25.86
N ASN A 135 3.02 34.83 -25.86
CA ASN A 135 3.85 34.72 -27.06
C ASN A 135 4.89 33.60 -26.85
N SER A 136 5.89 33.53 -27.72
CA SER A 136 7.05 32.62 -27.62
C SER A 136 8.37 33.38 -27.42
N LEU A 137 8.33 34.54 -26.74
CA LEU A 137 9.52 35.36 -26.49
C LEU A 137 10.50 34.64 -25.56
N ASP A 138 11.80 34.79 -25.80
CA ASP A 138 12.87 34.18 -25.03
C ASP A 138 13.91 35.23 -24.58
N GLY A 139 15.04 34.79 -24.02
CA GLY A 139 16.06 35.69 -23.48
C GLY A 139 15.69 36.31 -22.13
N ASN A 140 16.49 37.29 -21.72
CA ASN A 140 16.32 37.99 -20.45
C ASN A 140 15.36 39.17 -20.58
N ILE A 141 14.74 39.56 -19.46
CA ILE A 141 14.04 40.85 -19.37
C ILE A 141 15.10 41.97 -19.41
N PRO A 142 15.07 42.91 -20.38
CA PRO A 142 16.07 43.96 -20.47
C PRO A 142 16.01 44.91 -19.27
N SER A 143 17.17 45.21 -18.67
CA SER A 143 17.28 46.18 -17.57
C SER A 143 16.92 47.59 -18.02
N GLU A 144 17.12 47.90 -19.29
CA GLU A 144 16.89 49.21 -19.92
C GLU A 144 15.42 49.63 -19.85
N LEU A 145 14.49 48.69 -19.69
CA LEU A 145 13.07 48.98 -19.44
C LEU A 145 12.86 49.84 -18.19
N SER A 146 13.83 49.91 -17.26
CA SER A 146 13.80 50.83 -16.12
C SER A 146 13.82 52.31 -16.52
N SER A 147 14.22 52.63 -17.75
CA SER A 147 14.24 53.99 -18.30
C SER A 147 12.86 54.47 -18.75
N CYS A 148 11.87 53.57 -18.88
CA CYS A 148 10.47 53.89 -19.15
C CYS A 148 9.82 54.50 -17.89
N SER A 149 10.13 55.76 -17.60
CA SER A 149 9.73 56.43 -16.35
C SER A 149 8.22 56.50 -16.10
N GLN A 150 7.40 56.41 -17.16
CA GLN A 150 5.94 56.48 -17.08
C GLN A 150 5.27 55.09 -16.99
N LEU A 151 6.05 54.01 -16.93
CA LEU A 151 5.52 52.65 -17.02
C LEU A 151 4.64 52.30 -15.82
N GLN A 152 3.39 51.91 -16.10
CA GLN A 152 2.36 51.51 -15.14
C GLN A 152 2.06 50.02 -15.21
N ILE A 153 2.05 49.44 -16.41
CA ILE A 153 1.71 48.02 -16.63
C ILE A 153 2.86 47.35 -17.37
N LEU A 154 3.40 46.28 -16.78
CA LEU A 154 4.37 45.37 -17.39
C LEU A 154 3.80 43.94 -17.43
N GLY A 155 3.26 43.55 -18.58
CA GLY A 155 2.69 42.22 -18.81
C GLY A 155 3.53 41.37 -19.76
N LEU A 156 4.28 40.41 -19.22
CA LEU A 156 5.16 39.50 -19.98
C LEU A 156 4.82 38.01 -19.78
N TRP A 157 3.66 37.72 -19.18
CA TRP A 157 3.30 36.36 -18.79
C TRP A 157 3.09 35.40 -19.99
N ASN A 158 3.30 34.10 -19.77
CA ASN A 158 3.18 33.03 -20.78
C ASN A 158 4.08 33.27 -21.99
N ASN A 159 5.38 33.20 -21.74
CA ASN A 159 6.48 33.25 -22.70
C ASN A 159 7.57 32.23 -22.28
N SER A 160 8.74 32.28 -22.90
CA SER A 160 9.92 31.45 -22.57
C SER A 160 11.06 32.25 -21.92
N LEU A 161 10.77 33.44 -21.36
CA LEU A 161 11.78 34.34 -20.77
C LEU A 161 12.53 33.67 -19.62
N HIS A 162 13.83 33.92 -19.50
CA HIS A 162 14.69 33.33 -18.48
C HIS A 162 15.63 34.38 -17.86
N GLY A 163 16.56 33.96 -17.00
CA GLY A 163 17.44 34.86 -16.26
C GLY A 163 16.75 35.51 -15.07
N GLU A 164 17.46 36.42 -14.40
CA GLU A 164 16.97 37.11 -13.21
C GLU A 164 15.99 38.25 -13.56
N ILE A 165 15.09 38.55 -12.64
CA ILE A 165 14.23 39.74 -12.73
C ILE A 165 15.09 40.98 -12.43
N PRO A 166 15.25 41.95 -13.36
CA PRO A 166 16.08 43.11 -13.11
C PRO A 166 15.54 43.97 -11.95
N SER A 167 16.31 44.07 -10.86
CA SER A 167 15.90 44.84 -9.68
C SER A 167 15.73 46.34 -9.97
N VAL A 168 16.45 46.85 -10.98
CA VAL A 168 16.38 48.24 -11.46
C VAL A 168 15.01 48.64 -12.01
N LEU A 169 14.12 47.68 -12.35
CA LEU A 169 12.73 47.97 -12.71
C LEU A 169 11.98 48.73 -11.59
N SER A 170 12.49 48.72 -10.35
CA SER A 170 11.94 49.55 -9.27
C SER A 170 12.12 51.07 -9.50
N GLN A 171 12.88 51.50 -10.50
CA GLN A 171 12.99 52.91 -10.90
C GLN A 171 11.74 53.43 -11.60
N CYS A 172 10.91 52.54 -12.16
CA CYS A 172 9.61 52.89 -12.73
C CYS A 172 8.59 53.11 -11.59
N ILE A 173 8.66 54.27 -10.95
CA ILE A 173 7.89 54.58 -9.73
C ILE A 173 6.36 54.54 -9.92
N HIS A 174 5.88 54.64 -11.16
CA HIS A 174 4.46 54.56 -11.52
C HIS A 174 3.96 53.14 -11.79
N LEU A 175 4.80 52.10 -11.63
CA LEU A 175 4.38 50.72 -11.83
C LEU A 175 3.25 50.35 -10.88
N GLN A 176 2.13 49.92 -11.47
CA GLN A 176 0.91 49.46 -10.79
C GLN A 176 0.73 47.95 -10.91
N GLU A 177 1.14 47.36 -12.04
CA GLU A 177 1.04 45.92 -12.30
C GLU A 177 2.32 45.38 -12.92
N ILE A 178 2.84 44.30 -12.31
CA ILE A 178 3.90 43.47 -12.85
C ILE A 178 3.38 42.04 -12.93
N ASN A 179 3.23 41.52 -14.15
CA ASN A 179 2.84 40.12 -14.39
C ASN A 179 3.85 39.41 -15.29
N LEU A 180 4.66 38.55 -14.67
CA LEU A 180 5.74 37.78 -15.29
C LEU A 180 5.49 36.26 -15.21
N SER A 181 4.27 35.84 -14.90
CA SER A 181 3.97 34.42 -14.66
C SER A 181 4.16 33.52 -15.89
N ASN A 182 4.33 32.22 -15.68
CA ASN A 182 4.50 31.23 -16.75
C ASN A 182 5.67 31.57 -17.68
N ASN A 183 6.87 31.60 -17.11
CA ASN A 183 8.14 31.79 -17.80
C ASN A 183 9.20 30.85 -17.17
N ASN A 184 10.46 31.01 -17.54
CA ASN A 184 11.63 30.29 -17.01
C ASN A 184 12.51 31.19 -16.12
N LEU A 185 11.96 32.25 -15.51
CA LEU A 185 12.72 33.22 -14.72
C LEU A 185 13.33 32.58 -13.47
N GLU A 186 14.55 32.99 -13.13
CA GLU A 186 15.34 32.46 -12.03
C GLU A 186 15.84 33.58 -11.09
N GLY A 187 16.70 33.24 -10.13
CA GLY A 187 17.18 34.17 -9.11
C GLY A 187 16.15 34.47 -8.03
N SER A 188 16.39 35.54 -7.27
CA SER A 188 15.54 35.96 -6.15
C SER A 188 14.50 37.01 -6.55
N ILE A 189 13.41 37.11 -5.78
CA ILE A 189 12.43 38.19 -5.93
C ILE A 189 13.11 39.53 -5.56
N PRO A 190 13.07 40.57 -6.43
CA PRO A 190 13.67 41.85 -6.13
C PRO A 190 13.05 42.53 -4.91
N SER A 191 13.83 42.73 -3.84
CA SER A 191 13.37 43.45 -2.65
C SER A 191 12.91 44.89 -2.91
N PRO A 192 13.46 45.66 -3.88
CA PRO A 192 12.99 47.02 -4.18
C PRO A 192 11.56 47.10 -4.72
N PHE A 193 10.96 46.00 -5.17
CA PHE A 193 9.55 46.02 -5.61
C PHE A 193 8.59 46.31 -4.45
N GLY A 194 8.97 45.98 -3.21
CA GLY A 194 8.19 46.32 -2.02
C GLY A 194 8.14 47.82 -1.70
N THR A 195 9.03 48.63 -2.30
CA THR A 195 9.08 50.08 -2.09
C THR A 195 8.42 50.89 -3.20
N LEU A 196 7.88 50.23 -4.24
CA LEU A 196 7.17 50.92 -5.32
C LEU A 196 5.85 51.52 -4.77
N PRO A 197 5.63 52.84 -4.93
CA PRO A 197 4.52 53.53 -4.25
C PRO A 197 3.16 53.16 -4.85
N GLU A 198 3.09 52.85 -6.14
CA GLU A 198 1.84 52.58 -6.86
C GLU A 198 1.58 51.09 -7.13
N LEU A 199 2.52 50.19 -6.80
CA LEU A 199 2.43 48.77 -7.18
C LEU A 199 1.30 48.07 -6.44
N GLN A 200 0.28 47.66 -7.17
CA GLN A 200 -0.92 46.99 -6.64
C GLN A 200 -0.90 45.49 -6.89
N ILE A 201 -0.36 45.04 -8.02
CA ILE A 201 -0.42 43.65 -8.47
C ILE A 201 1.00 43.17 -8.82
N LEU A 202 1.44 42.10 -8.14
CA LEU A 202 2.69 41.41 -8.42
C LEU A 202 2.42 39.92 -8.63
N ILE A 203 2.56 39.45 -9.87
CA ILE A 203 2.31 38.06 -10.27
C ILE A 203 3.57 37.47 -10.89
N LEU A 204 4.24 36.58 -10.17
CA LEU A 204 5.48 35.91 -10.56
C LEU A 204 5.33 34.38 -10.62
N ALA A 205 4.09 33.88 -10.57
CA ALA A 205 3.81 32.46 -10.44
C ALA A 205 4.30 31.61 -11.63
N ASN A 206 4.58 30.33 -11.39
CA ASN A 206 5.02 29.37 -12.42
C ASN A 206 6.31 29.81 -13.13
N ASN A 207 7.39 29.91 -12.34
CA ASN A 207 8.76 30.23 -12.76
C ASN A 207 9.75 29.33 -11.99
N LYS A 208 11.04 29.64 -12.03
CA LYS A 208 12.12 28.96 -11.29
C LYS A 208 12.73 29.86 -10.19
N LEU A 209 11.97 30.83 -9.69
CA LEU A 209 12.45 31.77 -8.67
C LEU A 209 12.78 31.04 -7.37
N SER A 210 13.85 31.47 -6.70
CA SER A 210 14.37 30.88 -5.48
C SER A 210 14.68 31.95 -4.42
N GLY A 211 15.30 31.57 -3.31
CA GLY A 211 15.54 32.48 -2.18
C GLY A 211 14.31 32.69 -1.31
N ALA A 212 14.39 33.64 -0.38
CA ALA A 212 13.32 33.96 0.57
C ALA A 212 12.41 35.08 0.05
N ILE A 213 11.19 35.16 0.60
CA ILE A 213 10.26 36.26 0.31
C ILE A 213 10.80 37.56 0.93
N PRO A 214 10.98 38.65 0.16
CA PRO A 214 11.47 39.91 0.71
C PRO A 214 10.48 40.53 1.73
N PRO A 215 10.93 40.89 2.95
CA PRO A 215 10.07 41.54 3.94
C PRO A 215 9.49 42.88 3.48
N SER A 216 10.18 43.58 2.57
CA SER A 216 9.74 44.86 2.00
C SER A 216 8.39 44.76 1.27
N LEU A 217 8.02 43.60 0.72
CA LEU A 217 6.71 43.39 0.10
C LEU A 217 5.56 43.60 1.09
N GLY A 218 5.79 43.28 2.37
CA GLY A 218 4.82 43.49 3.44
C GLY A 218 4.70 44.94 3.90
N SER A 219 5.76 45.73 3.71
CA SER A 219 5.79 47.16 4.04
C SER A 219 5.11 48.05 2.98
N SER A 220 4.73 47.50 1.83
CA SER A 220 4.05 48.26 0.78
C SER A 220 2.64 48.67 1.23
N VAL A 221 2.32 49.96 1.03
CA VAL A 221 0.99 50.53 1.34
C VAL A 221 -0.02 50.37 0.19
N SER A 222 0.44 50.01 -1.01
CA SER A 222 -0.39 49.91 -2.22
C SER A 222 -0.62 48.48 -2.70
N LEU A 223 0.23 47.54 -2.32
CA LEU A 223 0.21 46.16 -2.81
C LEU A 223 -1.03 45.39 -2.34
N LYS A 224 -1.88 44.99 -3.28
CA LYS A 224 -3.16 44.31 -3.03
C LYS A 224 -3.13 42.84 -3.37
N HIS A 225 -2.32 42.44 -4.36
CA HIS A 225 -2.28 41.09 -4.88
C HIS A 225 -0.84 40.63 -5.08
N VAL A 226 -0.47 39.53 -4.41
CA VAL A 226 0.83 38.88 -4.56
C VAL A 226 0.61 37.41 -4.89
N ASP A 227 1.07 36.99 -6.06
CA ASP A 227 1.09 35.58 -6.48
C ASP A 227 2.52 35.13 -6.84
N LEU A 228 3.09 34.32 -5.97
CA LEU A 228 4.43 33.74 -6.07
C LEU A 228 4.37 32.20 -6.20
N GLY A 229 3.20 31.64 -6.47
CA GLY A 229 3.01 30.18 -6.47
C GLY A 229 3.80 29.45 -7.57
N ARG A 230 4.03 28.15 -7.40
CA ARG A 230 4.76 27.29 -8.37
C ARG A 230 6.16 27.85 -8.70
N ASN A 231 6.99 27.96 -7.69
CA ASN A 231 8.40 28.36 -7.78
C ASN A 231 9.26 27.47 -6.85
N ALA A 232 10.52 27.82 -6.66
CA ALA A 232 11.45 27.19 -5.73
C ALA A 232 11.76 28.08 -4.49
N ILE A 233 10.82 28.93 -4.08
CA ILE A 233 11.00 29.87 -2.96
C ILE A 233 11.11 29.09 -1.65
N THR A 234 11.99 29.54 -0.76
CA THR A 234 12.34 28.92 0.52
C THR A 234 12.18 29.90 1.68
N GLY A 235 12.46 29.46 2.92
CA GLY A 235 12.31 30.29 4.11
C GLY A 235 10.87 30.36 4.60
N GLY A 236 10.64 31.20 5.62
CA GLY A 236 9.31 31.44 6.19
C GLY A 236 8.57 32.60 5.54
N ILE A 237 7.30 32.77 5.90
CA ILE A 237 6.52 33.95 5.55
C ILE A 237 6.97 35.10 6.46
N PRO A 238 7.48 36.23 5.93
CA PRO A 238 7.88 37.36 6.76
C PRO A 238 6.70 37.94 7.56
N GLU A 239 6.95 38.30 8.82
CA GLU A 239 5.92 38.90 9.69
C GLU A 239 5.35 40.21 9.11
N SER A 240 6.19 41.01 8.44
CA SER A 240 5.74 42.22 7.74
C SER A 240 4.74 41.92 6.64
N LEU A 241 4.89 40.80 5.93
CA LEU A 241 3.96 40.40 4.87
C LEU A 241 2.66 39.85 5.45
N ALA A 242 2.76 39.13 6.56
CA ALA A 242 1.60 38.63 7.31
C ALA A 242 0.74 39.76 7.91
N SER A 243 1.37 40.84 8.35
CA SER A 243 0.73 42.02 8.98
C SER A 243 0.39 43.15 8.01
N SER A 244 0.53 42.94 6.70
CA SER A 244 0.24 43.96 5.68
C SER A 244 -1.21 44.44 5.74
N SER A 245 -1.40 45.77 5.79
CA SER A 245 -2.71 46.42 5.86
C SER A 245 -3.37 46.62 4.48
N SER A 246 -2.62 46.47 3.40
CA SER A 246 -3.05 46.68 2.02
C SER A 246 -3.36 45.38 1.29
N LEU A 247 -2.68 44.29 1.65
CA LEU A 247 -2.73 43.03 0.94
C LEU A 247 -4.08 42.33 1.06
N ARG A 248 -4.69 41.99 -0.07
CA ARG A 248 -5.99 41.30 -0.15
C ARG A 248 -5.84 39.84 -0.57
N VAL A 249 -4.85 39.52 -1.40
CA VAL A 249 -4.65 38.17 -1.92
C VAL A 249 -3.17 37.81 -1.81
N LEU A 250 -2.90 36.71 -1.09
CA LEU A 250 -1.57 36.13 -0.94
C LEU A 250 -1.58 34.69 -1.44
N ARG A 251 -0.83 34.42 -2.51
CA ARG A 251 -0.72 33.10 -3.13
C ARG A 251 0.74 32.66 -3.17
N LEU A 252 1.05 31.63 -2.39
CA LEU A 252 2.41 31.10 -2.19
C LEU A 252 2.49 29.58 -2.42
N MET A 253 1.44 28.98 -2.96
CA MET A 253 1.32 27.52 -3.11
C MET A 253 2.40 26.90 -4.00
N ARG A 254 2.73 25.62 -3.80
CA ARG A 254 3.72 24.87 -4.60
C ARG A 254 5.09 25.54 -4.60
N ASN A 255 5.66 25.70 -3.41
CA ASN A 255 7.01 26.20 -3.19
C ASN A 255 7.73 25.27 -2.19
N SER A 256 8.91 25.67 -1.71
CA SER A 256 9.64 25.03 -0.62
C SER A 256 9.64 25.85 0.66
N LEU A 257 8.59 26.66 0.90
CA LEU A 257 8.46 27.47 2.11
C LEU A 257 8.32 26.59 3.35
N SER A 258 8.90 27.01 4.46
CA SER A 258 8.97 26.25 5.72
C SER A 258 8.82 27.16 6.94
N GLY A 259 8.74 26.60 8.14
CA GLY A 259 8.53 27.35 9.37
C GLY A 259 7.08 27.27 9.83
N GLU A 260 6.80 27.96 10.92
CA GLU A 260 5.44 28.09 11.46
C GLU A 260 4.66 29.18 10.71
N LEU A 261 3.33 29.09 10.77
CA LEU A 261 2.46 30.10 10.16
C LEU A 261 2.38 31.33 11.08
N PRO A 262 2.68 32.56 10.58
CA PRO A 262 2.50 33.78 11.35
C PRO A 262 1.05 33.99 11.81
N GLU A 263 0.86 34.35 13.08
CA GLU A 263 -0.49 34.60 13.63
C GLU A 263 -1.20 35.78 12.96
N ALA A 264 -0.44 36.78 12.50
CA ALA A 264 -0.98 37.96 11.82
C ALA A 264 -1.74 37.61 10.53
N LEU A 265 -1.41 36.51 9.84
CA LEU A 265 -2.12 36.07 8.64
C LEU A 265 -3.61 35.80 8.92
N PHE A 266 -3.90 35.23 10.09
CA PHE A 266 -5.25 34.82 10.48
C PHE A 266 -6.05 35.96 11.12
N ASN A 267 -5.37 37.05 11.46
CA ASN A 267 -5.92 38.21 12.15
C ASN A 267 -5.84 39.50 11.32
N SER A 268 -5.54 39.38 10.02
CA SER A 268 -5.50 40.49 9.07
C SER A 268 -6.89 41.08 8.83
N SER A 269 -6.96 42.41 8.73
CA SER A 269 -8.17 43.16 8.39
C SER A 269 -8.38 43.35 6.89
N SER A 270 -7.43 42.92 6.05
CA SER A 270 -7.41 43.16 4.60
C SER A 270 -7.43 41.88 3.77
N LEU A 271 -6.84 40.79 4.27
CA LEU A 271 -6.69 39.53 3.52
C LEU A 271 -8.01 38.82 3.27
N ILE A 272 -8.30 38.57 1.98
CA ILE A 272 -9.46 37.84 1.47
C ILE A 272 -9.07 36.41 1.12
N ALA A 273 -7.87 36.18 0.57
CA ALA A 273 -7.43 34.86 0.14
C ALA A 273 -6.00 34.57 0.58
N ILE A 274 -5.84 33.44 1.26
CA ILE A 274 -4.57 32.91 1.77
C ILE A 274 -4.37 31.52 1.16
N CYS A 275 -3.49 31.40 0.16
CA CYS A 275 -3.20 30.14 -0.53
C CYS A 275 -1.76 29.70 -0.27
N LEU A 276 -1.57 28.74 0.64
CA LEU A 276 -0.26 28.24 1.09
C LEU A 276 -0.04 26.75 0.81
N GLN A 277 -0.93 26.11 0.04
CA GLN A 277 -0.92 24.67 -0.16
C GLN A 277 0.33 24.15 -0.88
N GLU A 278 0.70 22.88 -0.64
CA GLU A 278 1.88 22.22 -1.22
C GLU A 278 3.19 22.97 -0.89
N ASN A 279 3.50 23.07 0.40
CA ASN A 279 4.74 23.64 0.96
C ASN A 279 5.27 22.73 2.10
N LYS A 280 6.18 23.24 2.94
CA LYS A 280 6.79 22.54 4.07
C LYS A 280 6.49 23.23 5.42
N PHE A 281 5.37 23.95 5.54
CA PHE A 281 4.98 24.58 6.81
C PHE A 281 4.70 23.52 7.88
N PHE A 282 5.08 23.79 9.12
CA PHE A 282 4.87 22.93 10.29
C PHE A 282 4.30 23.72 11.47
N GLY A 283 4.12 23.07 12.63
CA GLY A 283 3.51 23.71 13.80
C GLY A 283 1.98 23.67 13.74
N SER A 284 1.32 24.39 14.64
CA SER A 284 -0.15 24.46 14.71
C SER A 284 -0.73 25.52 13.78
N ILE A 285 -2.02 25.39 13.46
CA ILE A 285 -2.77 26.49 12.86
C ILE A 285 -2.96 27.58 13.93
N PRO A 286 -2.56 28.84 13.69
CA PRO A 286 -2.76 29.94 14.63
C PRO A 286 -4.25 30.21 14.96
N PRO A 287 -4.56 30.64 16.19
CA PRO A 287 -5.91 31.03 16.56
C PRO A 287 -6.32 32.37 15.94
N VAL A 288 -7.62 32.51 15.64
CA VAL A 288 -8.23 33.77 15.16
C VAL A 288 -8.75 34.58 16.35
N THR A 289 -8.09 35.69 16.67
CA THR A 289 -8.51 36.66 17.70
C THR A 289 -9.26 37.86 17.12
N ALA A 290 -9.11 38.13 15.82
CA ALA A 290 -9.79 39.22 15.14
C ALA A 290 -11.30 38.95 14.98
N THR A 291 -12.09 40.01 15.11
CA THR A 291 -13.55 39.96 14.96
C THR A 291 -13.95 40.14 13.49
N SER A 292 -14.53 39.08 12.90
CA SER A 292 -14.99 39.04 11.49
C SER A 292 -13.93 39.40 10.43
N PRO A 293 -12.80 38.67 10.34
CA PRO A 293 -11.84 38.87 9.25
C PRO A 293 -12.48 38.69 7.86
N PRO A 294 -12.04 39.41 6.82
CA PRO A 294 -12.62 39.32 5.48
C PRO A 294 -12.19 38.06 4.70
N VAL A 295 -11.47 37.14 5.33
CA VAL A 295 -10.94 35.92 4.70
C VAL A 295 -12.09 35.07 4.16
N LYS A 296 -12.05 34.81 2.86
CA LYS A 296 -12.98 33.94 2.12
C LYS A 296 -12.36 32.60 1.74
N HIS A 297 -11.07 32.58 1.45
CA HIS A 297 -10.39 31.37 0.98
C HIS A 297 -9.16 31.10 1.84
N LEU A 298 -9.17 29.99 2.56
CA LEU A 298 -8.05 29.54 3.38
C LEU A 298 -7.59 28.15 2.93
N HIS A 299 -6.48 28.11 2.19
CA HIS A 299 -5.93 26.89 1.62
C HIS A 299 -4.56 26.58 2.21
N LEU A 300 -4.50 25.57 3.08
CA LEU A 300 -3.29 25.17 3.81
C LEU A 300 -2.86 23.72 3.50
N GLY A 301 -3.53 23.07 2.54
CA GLY A 301 -3.35 21.64 2.30
C GLY A 301 -1.95 21.23 1.80
N GLY A 302 -1.54 19.98 1.99
CA GLY A 302 -0.26 19.48 1.50
C GLY A 302 0.96 20.08 2.20
N ASN A 303 0.86 20.30 3.52
CA ASN A 303 1.93 20.78 4.39
C ASN A 303 2.21 19.75 5.50
N SER A 304 3.01 20.13 6.51
CA SER A 304 3.27 19.35 7.73
C SER A 304 2.64 19.97 8.98
N LEU A 305 1.52 20.70 8.83
CA LEU A 305 0.80 21.32 9.96
C LEU A 305 0.28 20.23 10.90
N SER A 306 0.35 20.49 12.20
CA SER A 306 0.08 19.53 13.26
C SER A 306 -0.77 20.18 14.38
N GLY A 307 -1.03 19.45 15.46
CA GLY A 307 -1.91 19.95 16.52
C GLY A 307 -3.39 19.93 16.12
N ILE A 308 -4.22 20.66 16.87
CA ILE A 308 -5.68 20.69 16.68
C ILE A 308 -6.11 21.74 15.65
N ILE A 309 -7.30 21.56 15.09
CA ILE A 309 -7.99 22.64 14.38
C ILE A 309 -8.54 23.62 15.44
N PRO A 310 -8.12 24.90 15.46
CA PRO A 310 -8.58 25.84 16.47
C PRO A 310 -10.07 26.14 16.31
N ALA A 311 -10.83 26.11 17.41
CA ALA A 311 -12.25 26.49 17.41
C ALA A 311 -12.47 27.94 16.97
N SER A 312 -11.49 28.81 17.16
CA SER A 312 -11.52 30.20 16.72
C SER A 312 -11.58 30.38 15.21
N LEU A 313 -11.28 29.35 14.39
CA LEU A 313 -11.54 29.42 12.94
C LEU A 313 -13.01 29.69 12.61
N GLY A 314 -13.94 29.39 13.54
CA GLY A 314 -15.35 29.79 13.44
C GLY A 314 -15.59 31.31 13.43
N ASN A 315 -14.59 32.14 13.78
CA ASN A 315 -14.69 33.60 13.71
C ASN A 315 -14.58 34.15 12.27
N LEU A 316 -14.18 33.31 11.29
CA LEU A 316 -14.06 33.67 9.87
C LEU A 316 -15.44 33.62 9.18
N SER A 317 -16.36 34.49 9.56
CA SER A 317 -17.77 34.48 9.09
C SER A 317 -17.96 34.60 7.58
N SER A 318 -16.96 35.13 6.86
CA SER A 318 -16.93 35.27 5.40
C SER A 318 -16.33 34.07 4.66
N LEU A 319 -15.89 33.03 5.37
CA LEU A 319 -15.16 31.90 4.80
C LEU A 319 -16.04 31.07 3.85
N LEU A 320 -15.66 31.03 2.57
CA LEU A 320 -16.30 30.24 1.52
C LEU A 320 -15.65 28.86 1.37
N ASP A 321 -14.31 28.82 1.46
CA ASP A 321 -13.51 27.62 1.23
C ASP A 321 -12.47 27.42 2.35
N LEU A 322 -12.54 26.27 3.00
CA LEU A 322 -11.53 25.81 3.97
C LEU A 322 -10.90 24.50 3.51
N ARG A 323 -9.61 24.55 3.15
CA ARG A 323 -8.87 23.37 2.66
C ARG A 323 -7.65 23.10 3.53
N LEU A 324 -7.74 22.08 4.37
CA LEU A 324 -6.70 21.61 5.29
C LEU A 324 -6.14 20.23 4.92
N THR A 325 -6.46 19.74 3.71
CA THR A 325 -6.13 18.37 3.26
C THR A 325 -4.64 18.02 3.34
N ARG A 326 -4.28 16.76 3.58
CA ARG A 326 -2.90 16.26 3.54
C ARG A 326 -1.97 17.05 4.48
N ASN A 327 -2.29 17.02 5.76
CA ASN A 327 -1.50 17.56 6.87
C ASN A 327 -1.40 16.50 7.98
N LYS A 328 -0.87 16.88 9.15
CA LYS A 328 -0.75 16.04 10.36
C LYS A 328 -1.69 16.54 11.48
N LEU A 329 -2.81 17.18 11.13
CA LEU A 329 -3.77 17.72 12.10
C LEU A 329 -4.43 16.58 12.86
N ALA A 330 -4.63 16.75 14.16
CA ALA A 330 -5.18 15.75 15.06
C ALA A 330 -6.28 16.34 15.95
N GLY A 331 -6.89 15.50 16.81
CA GLY A 331 -8.01 15.91 17.65
C GLY A 331 -9.35 15.93 16.90
N SER A 332 -10.36 16.54 17.51
CA SER A 332 -11.72 16.63 16.97
C SER A 332 -11.90 17.81 16.02
N ILE A 333 -12.93 17.74 15.19
CA ILE A 333 -13.36 18.88 14.38
C ILE A 333 -14.17 19.82 15.29
N PRO A 334 -13.83 21.12 15.37
CA PRO A 334 -14.56 22.07 16.19
C PRO A 334 -15.99 22.30 15.69
N GLU A 335 -16.94 22.35 16.62
CA GLU A 335 -18.36 22.60 16.33
C GLU A 335 -18.59 23.97 15.69
N SER A 336 -17.76 24.95 16.04
CA SER A 336 -17.81 26.33 15.54
C SER A 336 -17.74 26.44 14.01
N ILE A 337 -17.07 25.50 13.34
CA ILE A 337 -17.00 25.45 11.86
C ILE A 337 -18.38 25.19 11.25
N GLY A 338 -19.22 24.39 11.93
CA GLY A 338 -20.58 24.09 11.49
C GLY A 338 -21.56 25.26 11.59
N TYR A 339 -21.14 26.40 12.16
CA TYR A 339 -21.94 27.62 12.25
C TYR A 339 -21.51 28.70 11.24
N LEU A 340 -20.55 28.41 10.36
CA LEU A 340 -20.11 29.35 9.33
C LEU A 340 -21.17 29.48 8.22
N PRO A 341 -21.82 30.65 8.06
CA PRO A 341 -23.02 30.77 7.22
C PRO A 341 -22.72 30.73 5.71
N THR A 342 -21.48 31.04 5.33
CA THR A 342 -21.06 31.18 3.93
C THR A 342 -20.23 29.98 3.45
N LEU A 343 -19.83 29.07 4.35
CA LEU A 343 -18.91 27.99 4.03
C LEU A 343 -19.55 27.03 3.02
N SER A 344 -18.95 26.96 1.84
CA SER A 344 -19.44 26.18 0.71
C SER A 344 -18.61 24.91 0.48
N LEU A 345 -17.32 24.93 0.86
CA LEU A 345 -16.41 23.81 0.72
C LEU A 345 -15.57 23.64 1.99
N LEU A 346 -15.65 22.44 2.57
CA LEU A 346 -14.80 22.01 3.66
C LEU A 346 -14.03 20.75 3.23
N ASN A 347 -12.70 20.84 3.19
CA ASN A 347 -11.84 19.70 2.86
C ASN A 347 -10.77 19.47 3.93
N LEU A 348 -10.94 18.38 4.68
CA LEU A 348 -10.10 17.89 5.77
C LEU A 348 -9.44 16.54 5.45
N ASN A 349 -9.51 16.07 4.19
CA ASN A 349 -9.02 14.75 3.79
C ASN A 349 -7.55 14.53 4.17
N LEU A 350 -7.15 13.29 4.49
CA LEU A 350 -5.76 12.90 4.74
C LEU A 350 -5.15 13.69 5.92
N ASN A 351 -5.69 13.48 7.11
CA ASN A 351 -5.17 14.01 8.38
C ASN A 351 -5.23 12.91 9.46
N ASN A 352 -4.94 13.26 10.71
CA ASN A 352 -5.04 12.39 11.87
C ASN A 352 -6.20 12.80 12.80
N LEU A 353 -7.28 13.36 12.24
CA LEU A 353 -8.46 13.80 13.00
C LEU A 353 -9.20 12.59 13.57
N SER A 354 -9.83 12.77 14.72
CA SER A 354 -10.47 11.68 15.47
C SER A 354 -11.69 12.16 16.25
N GLY A 355 -12.48 11.21 16.76
CA GLY A 355 -13.70 11.50 17.50
C GLY A 355 -14.90 11.77 16.59
N PRO A 356 -16.06 12.11 17.18
CA PRO A 356 -17.29 12.33 16.44
C PRO A 356 -17.25 13.59 15.59
N VAL A 357 -17.92 13.56 14.43
CA VAL A 357 -18.16 14.76 13.62
C VAL A 357 -19.28 15.58 14.28
N PRO A 358 -19.09 16.89 14.51
CA PRO A 358 -20.14 17.76 15.04
C PRO A 358 -21.43 17.71 14.20
N PRO A 359 -22.62 17.53 14.81
CA PRO A 359 -23.89 17.48 14.09
C PRO A 359 -24.17 18.75 13.26
N SER A 360 -23.66 19.90 13.69
CA SER A 360 -23.78 21.18 12.98
C SER A 360 -23.21 21.12 11.56
N LEU A 361 -22.13 20.37 11.32
CA LEU A 361 -21.56 20.20 9.97
C LEU A 361 -22.46 19.42 9.02
N PHE A 362 -23.28 18.51 9.55
CA PHE A 362 -24.30 17.81 8.77
C PHE A 362 -25.59 18.62 8.62
N ASN A 363 -25.61 19.88 9.07
CA ASN A 363 -26.75 20.78 9.02
C ASN A 363 -26.40 22.16 8.46
N MET A 364 -25.57 22.19 7.41
CA MET A 364 -25.16 23.41 6.73
C MET A 364 -25.82 23.53 5.36
N SER A 365 -26.73 24.49 5.21
CA SER A 365 -27.44 24.76 3.95
C SER A 365 -26.57 25.38 2.85
N SER A 366 -25.39 25.89 3.22
CA SER A 366 -24.40 26.48 2.31
C SER A 366 -23.46 25.45 1.69
N LEU A 367 -23.22 24.30 2.34
CA LEU A 367 -22.22 23.32 1.90
C LEU A 367 -22.59 22.67 0.57
N THR A 368 -21.63 22.74 -0.35
CA THR A 368 -21.63 22.07 -1.66
C THR A 368 -20.64 20.91 -1.70
N ALA A 369 -19.58 20.96 -0.90
CA ALA A 369 -18.59 19.90 -0.79
C ALA A 369 -18.13 19.72 0.66
N LEU A 370 -18.27 18.50 1.18
CA LEU A 370 -17.79 18.08 2.49
C LEU A 370 -16.88 16.86 2.31
N ALA A 371 -15.58 17.04 2.53
CA ALA A 371 -14.59 16.01 2.36
C ALA A 371 -13.77 15.86 3.65
N MET A 372 -13.86 14.71 4.30
CA MET A 372 -13.18 14.40 5.57
C MET A 372 -12.61 12.97 5.59
N GLY A 373 -12.34 12.40 4.41
CA GLY A 373 -11.82 11.04 4.24
C GLY A 373 -10.38 10.85 4.74
N ASN A 374 -9.96 9.62 4.93
CA ASN A 374 -8.62 9.23 5.42
C ASN A 374 -8.28 9.94 6.73
N ASN A 375 -9.07 9.65 7.75
CA ASN A 375 -8.90 10.12 9.13
C ASN A 375 -9.28 8.98 10.10
N SER A 376 -9.42 9.29 11.39
CA SER A 376 -9.95 8.40 12.43
C SER A 376 -11.28 8.89 13.00
N LEU A 377 -12.10 9.58 12.20
CA LEU A 377 -13.40 10.11 12.61
C LEU A 377 -14.39 8.96 12.85
N SER A 378 -15.27 9.14 13.83
CA SER A 378 -16.21 8.10 14.28
C SER A 378 -17.64 8.64 14.42
N GLY A 379 -18.57 7.78 14.79
CA GLY A 379 -19.97 8.13 15.02
C GLY A 379 -20.87 7.76 13.85
N ARG A 380 -22.15 8.14 13.96
CA ARG A 380 -23.19 7.81 12.99
C ARG A 380 -23.51 8.98 12.08
N LEU A 381 -23.83 8.67 10.83
CA LEU A 381 -24.41 9.66 9.92
C LEU A 381 -25.84 10.00 10.37
N PRO A 382 -26.23 11.28 10.46
CA PRO A 382 -27.58 11.67 10.84
C PRO A 382 -28.62 11.09 9.88
N SER A 383 -29.71 10.54 10.43
CA SER A 383 -30.78 9.90 9.64
C SER A 383 -31.44 10.85 8.62
N HIS A 384 -31.38 12.16 8.87
CA HIS A 384 -32.01 13.23 8.10
C HIS A 384 -31.01 14.05 7.24
N ILE A 385 -29.76 13.58 7.10
CA ILE A 385 -28.67 14.28 6.41
C ILE A 385 -29.01 14.72 4.98
N GLY A 386 -29.83 13.96 4.25
CA GLY A 386 -30.20 14.32 2.88
C GLY A 386 -31.13 15.54 2.77
N TYR A 387 -31.78 15.94 3.86
CA TYR A 387 -32.60 17.16 3.92
C TYR A 387 -31.84 18.36 4.46
N THR A 388 -30.85 18.12 5.32
CA THR A 388 -30.09 19.17 6.01
C THR A 388 -28.87 19.65 5.24
N LEU A 389 -28.49 18.96 4.17
CA LEU A 389 -27.45 19.38 3.22
C LEU A 389 -28.02 19.58 1.80
N PRO A 390 -28.95 20.52 1.58
CA PRO A 390 -29.71 20.63 0.32
C PRO A 390 -28.86 20.97 -0.92
N LYS A 391 -27.68 21.59 -0.74
CA LYS A 391 -26.77 21.99 -1.83
C LYS A 391 -25.60 21.03 -2.05
N ILE A 392 -25.51 19.95 -1.27
CA ILE A 392 -24.36 19.04 -1.32
C ILE A 392 -24.25 18.37 -2.69
N GLN A 393 -23.04 18.42 -3.24
CA GLN A 393 -22.64 17.77 -4.49
C GLN A 393 -21.59 16.70 -4.24
N ILE A 394 -20.70 16.93 -3.27
CA ILE A 394 -19.58 16.03 -2.97
C ILE A 394 -19.61 15.72 -1.48
N LEU A 395 -19.77 14.44 -1.12
CA LEU A 395 -19.66 13.94 0.24
C LEU A 395 -18.63 12.81 0.27
N ILE A 396 -17.43 13.10 0.81
CA ILE A 396 -16.31 12.15 0.88
C ILE A 396 -15.98 11.88 2.34
N LEU A 397 -16.30 10.68 2.81
CA LEU A 397 -16.09 10.21 4.18
C LEU A 397 -15.25 8.92 4.23
N THR A 398 -14.67 8.50 3.09
CA THR A 398 -13.91 7.26 2.91
C THR A 398 -12.78 7.09 3.94
N SER A 399 -12.42 5.86 4.31
CA SER A 399 -11.31 5.54 5.22
C SER A 399 -11.43 6.24 6.58
N ASN A 400 -12.48 5.91 7.33
CA ASN A 400 -12.78 6.41 8.68
C ASN A 400 -13.37 5.28 9.56
N LYS A 401 -14.01 5.63 10.68
CA LYS A 401 -14.64 4.72 11.63
C LYS A 401 -16.15 5.00 11.78
N PHE A 402 -16.81 5.51 10.73
CA PHE A 402 -18.27 5.72 10.76
C PHE A 402 -19.00 4.39 10.87
N ASP A 403 -20.01 4.32 11.75
CA ASP A 403 -20.82 3.12 11.97
C ASP A 403 -22.31 3.35 11.74
N GLY A 404 -23.08 2.26 11.79
CA GLY A 404 -24.52 2.27 11.58
C GLY A 404 -24.92 2.26 10.10
N PRO A 405 -26.22 2.40 9.82
CA PRO A 405 -26.72 2.32 8.46
C PRO A 405 -26.42 3.58 7.64
N VAL A 406 -26.28 3.41 6.33
CA VAL A 406 -26.27 4.53 5.38
C VAL A 406 -27.67 5.19 5.41
N PRO A 407 -27.79 6.49 5.76
CA PRO A 407 -29.10 7.12 5.88
C PRO A 407 -29.87 7.13 4.57
N ALA A 408 -31.07 6.53 4.57
CA ALA A 408 -31.96 6.51 3.41
C ALA A 408 -32.35 7.92 2.95
N SER A 409 -32.31 8.93 3.82
CA SER A 409 -32.61 10.32 3.44
C SER A 409 -31.65 10.88 2.39
N LEU A 410 -30.44 10.35 2.23
CA LEU A 410 -29.45 10.79 1.23
C LEU A 410 -30.00 10.77 -0.21
N VAL A 411 -31.05 9.98 -0.49
CA VAL A 411 -31.77 10.00 -1.77
C VAL A 411 -32.44 11.34 -2.09
N ASN A 412 -32.57 12.24 -1.11
CA ASN A 412 -33.12 13.59 -1.25
C ASN A 412 -32.03 14.67 -1.45
N ALA A 413 -30.75 14.30 -1.45
CA ALA A 413 -29.66 15.20 -1.79
C ALA A 413 -29.53 15.31 -3.33
N PHE A 414 -30.52 15.90 -4.01
CA PHE A 414 -30.65 15.87 -5.48
C PHE A 414 -29.47 16.44 -6.28
N ASN A 415 -28.63 17.27 -5.64
CA ASN A 415 -27.42 17.83 -6.24
C ASN A 415 -26.20 16.91 -6.14
N MET A 416 -26.31 15.77 -5.44
CA MET A 416 -25.22 14.83 -5.21
C MET A 416 -24.64 14.32 -6.53
N LYS A 417 -23.33 14.50 -6.68
CA LYS A 417 -22.51 13.97 -7.76
C LYS A 417 -21.63 12.83 -7.27
N TRP A 418 -20.93 13.03 -6.14
CA TRP A 418 -20.01 12.04 -5.58
C TRP A 418 -20.39 11.72 -4.15
N LEU A 419 -20.70 10.45 -3.90
CA LEU A 419 -20.93 9.90 -2.58
C LEU A 419 -19.90 8.82 -2.29
N SER A 420 -18.90 9.14 -1.46
CA SER A 420 -17.81 8.21 -1.13
C SER A 420 -17.81 7.92 0.37
N LEU A 421 -18.21 6.71 0.73
CA LEU A 421 -18.36 6.19 2.08
C LEU A 421 -17.46 4.98 2.33
N GLY A 422 -16.54 4.67 1.41
CA GLY A 422 -15.74 3.45 1.43
C GLY A 422 -14.88 3.30 2.70
N GLU A 423 -14.38 2.11 2.98
CA GLU A 423 -13.46 1.84 4.11
C GLU A 423 -13.96 2.41 5.46
N ASN A 424 -15.15 2.00 5.86
CA ASN A 424 -15.78 2.39 7.13
C ASN A 424 -16.37 1.15 7.83
N ARG A 425 -17.22 1.36 8.85
CA ARG A 425 -17.93 0.30 9.59
C ARG A 425 -19.45 0.38 9.38
N LEU A 426 -19.88 0.83 8.20
CA LEU A 426 -21.30 1.00 7.88
C LEU A 426 -21.96 -0.37 7.69
N THR A 427 -23.21 -0.49 8.13
CA THR A 427 -23.98 -1.76 8.15
C THR A 427 -25.32 -1.63 7.45
N GLY A 428 -26.00 -2.76 7.23
CA GLY A 428 -27.34 -2.80 6.65
C GLY A 428 -27.37 -2.62 5.13
N PRO A 429 -28.58 -2.49 4.55
CA PRO A 429 -28.75 -2.45 3.10
C PRO A 429 -28.34 -1.11 2.49
N VAL A 430 -27.85 -1.15 1.26
CA VAL A 430 -27.59 0.07 0.46
C VAL A 430 -28.91 0.75 0.09
N PRO A 431 -29.07 2.07 0.34
CA PRO A 431 -30.26 2.80 -0.08
C PRO A 431 -30.45 2.88 -1.60
N PHE A 432 -31.70 3.08 -2.02
CA PHE A 432 -32.09 3.19 -3.43
C PHE A 432 -31.73 4.57 -4.01
N PHE A 433 -30.47 4.75 -4.39
CA PHE A 433 -29.95 6.04 -4.89
C PHE A 433 -30.41 6.42 -6.31
N GLY A 434 -31.26 5.61 -6.95
CA GLY A 434 -31.80 5.85 -8.29
C GLY A 434 -32.51 7.19 -8.51
N SER A 435 -32.93 7.88 -7.44
CA SER A 435 -33.55 9.21 -7.53
C SER A 435 -32.54 10.36 -7.70
N LEU A 436 -31.23 10.09 -7.66
CA LEU A 436 -30.18 11.12 -7.74
C LEU A 436 -29.78 11.36 -9.21
N PRO A 437 -30.24 12.45 -9.85
CA PRO A 437 -30.07 12.64 -11.30
C PRO A 437 -28.63 12.99 -11.70
N ASN A 438 -27.85 13.54 -10.77
CA ASN A 438 -26.50 14.02 -11.01
C ASN A 438 -25.41 13.06 -10.53
N LEU A 439 -25.77 11.89 -9.99
CA LEU A 439 -24.83 10.95 -9.39
C LEU A 439 -23.87 10.41 -10.46
N GLU A 440 -22.59 10.71 -10.28
CA GLU A 440 -21.48 10.32 -11.16
C GLU A 440 -20.65 9.20 -10.52
N GLU A 441 -20.50 9.21 -9.19
CA GLU A 441 -19.68 8.27 -8.43
C GLU A 441 -20.40 7.85 -7.15
N LEU A 442 -20.52 6.53 -6.96
CA LEU A 442 -20.98 5.91 -5.72
C LEU A 442 -19.91 4.93 -5.22
N ASP A 443 -19.27 5.28 -4.11
CA ASP A 443 -18.35 4.41 -3.39
C ASP A 443 -18.91 4.05 -2.01
N VAL A 444 -19.22 2.76 -1.83
CA VAL A 444 -19.60 2.17 -0.53
C VAL A 444 -18.72 0.97 -0.20
N SER A 445 -17.53 0.89 -0.81
CA SER A 445 -16.63 -0.26 -0.71
C SER A 445 -16.08 -0.46 0.70
N TYR A 446 -15.57 -1.65 1.03
CA TYR A 446 -14.90 -1.96 2.30
C TYR A 446 -15.70 -1.52 3.54
N ASN A 447 -16.95 -1.98 3.61
CA ASN A 447 -17.87 -1.77 4.73
C ASN A 447 -18.49 -3.13 5.14
N MET A 448 -19.56 -3.12 5.95
CA MET A 448 -20.31 -4.32 6.33
C MET A 448 -21.72 -4.33 5.72
N LEU A 449 -21.90 -3.71 4.55
CA LEU A 449 -23.20 -3.55 3.90
C LEU A 449 -23.67 -4.85 3.26
N ASP A 450 -24.98 -5.03 3.17
CA ASP A 450 -25.62 -6.15 2.50
C ASP A 450 -26.48 -5.68 1.31
N ALA A 451 -26.83 -6.62 0.43
CA ALA A 451 -27.49 -6.29 -0.82
C ALA A 451 -29.00 -6.11 -0.64
N GLY A 452 -29.56 -6.46 0.51
CA GLY A 452 -30.99 -6.68 0.68
C GLY A 452 -31.51 -7.66 -0.39
N ASP A 453 -32.43 -7.16 -1.21
CA ASP A 453 -33.05 -7.85 -2.35
C ASP A 453 -32.41 -7.47 -3.71
N TRP A 454 -31.23 -6.82 -3.70
CA TRP A 454 -30.59 -6.19 -4.86
C TRP A 454 -31.40 -5.05 -5.51
N GLY A 455 -32.51 -4.62 -4.92
CA GLY A 455 -33.36 -3.57 -5.48
C GLY A 455 -32.65 -2.23 -5.64
N PHE A 456 -31.65 -1.94 -4.79
CA PHE A 456 -30.84 -0.72 -4.92
C PHE A 456 -30.09 -0.67 -6.26
N LEU A 457 -29.57 -1.80 -6.73
CA LEU A 457 -28.84 -1.89 -7.99
C LEU A 457 -29.76 -1.59 -9.18
N SER A 458 -30.98 -2.13 -9.14
CA SER A 458 -32.01 -1.81 -10.13
C SER A 458 -32.36 -0.32 -10.12
N SER A 459 -32.41 0.32 -8.94
CA SER A 459 -32.65 1.77 -8.88
C SER A 459 -31.55 2.59 -9.56
N LEU A 460 -30.29 2.17 -9.48
CA LEU A 460 -29.15 2.87 -10.10
C LEU A 460 -29.22 2.93 -11.64
N SER A 461 -30.06 2.12 -12.28
CA SER A 461 -30.34 2.26 -13.72
C SER A 461 -30.89 3.63 -14.11
N ASN A 462 -31.55 4.33 -13.17
CA ASN A 462 -32.05 5.69 -13.38
C ASN A 462 -30.95 6.77 -13.28
N CYS A 463 -29.77 6.43 -12.76
CA CYS A 463 -28.63 7.35 -12.64
C CYS A 463 -27.83 7.43 -13.94
N SER A 464 -28.37 8.10 -14.96
CA SER A 464 -27.76 8.18 -16.31
C SER A 464 -26.34 8.79 -16.37
N ARG A 465 -25.91 9.52 -15.34
CA ARG A 465 -24.57 10.13 -15.25
C ARG A 465 -23.57 9.27 -14.49
N LEU A 466 -23.98 8.10 -13.97
CA LEU A 466 -23.11 7.22 -13.18
C LEU A 466 -21.97 6.68 -14.05
N THR A 467 -20.74 6.95 -13.63
CA THR A 467 -19.50 6.51 -14.30
C THR A 467 -18.73 5.51 -13.46
N LYS A 468 -18.86 5.55 -12.13
CA LYS A 468 -18.09 4.71 -11.21
C LYS A 468 -18.97 4.14 -10.10
N LEU A 469 -18.89 2.83 -9.92
CA LEU A 469 -19.62 2.10 -8.90
C LEU A 469 -18.68 1.17 -8.13
N TYR A 470 -18.45 1.48 -6.86
CA TYR A 470 -17.56 0.72 -5.99
C TYR A 470 -18.33 0.03 -4.88
N LEU A 471 -18.45 -1.29 -5.00
CA LEU A 471 -19.18 -2.20 -4.10
C LEU A 471 -18.25 -3.23 -3.44
N ALA A 472 -16.93 -3.13 -3.66
CA ALA A 472 -15.96 -4.10 -3.17
C ALA A 472 -15.99 -4.26 -1.64
N GLY A 473 -15.56 -5.40 -1.09
CA GLY A 473 -15.24 -5.53 0.34
C GLY A 473 -16.45 -5.42 1.28
N ASN A 474 -17.61 -5.95 0.91
CA ASN A 474 -18.85 -5.88 1.71
C ASN A 474 -19.40 -7.30 2.02
N ASN A 475 -20.61 -7.36 2.58
CA ASN A 475 -21.36 -8.60 2.81
C ASN A 475 -22.36 -8.88 1.69
N PHE A 476 -22.17 -8.36 0.46
CA PHE A 476 -23.07 -8.64 -0.65
C PHE A 476 -23.08 -10.13 -0.99
N GLN A 477 -24.26 -10.74 -0.96
CA GLN A 477 -24.47 -12.17 -1.15
C GLN A 477 -25.70 -12.43 -2.03
N GLY A 478 -25.89 -13.68 -2.44
CA GLY A 478 -26.95 -14.05 -3.39
C GLY A 478 -26.50 -13.84 -4.84
N GLU A 479 -27.44 -14.02 -5.77
CA GLU A 479 -27.18 -13.91 -7.20
C GLU A 479 -27.20 -12.46 -7.67
N LEU A 480 -26.20 -12.08 -8.48
CA LEU A 480 -26.17 -10.76 -9.12
C LEU A 480 -27.30 -10.70 -10.16
N PRO A 481 -28.25 -9.75 -10.08
CA PRO A 481 -29.40 -9.72 -10.98
C PRO A 481 -29.02 -9.23 -12.38
N SER A 482 -29.82 -9.63 -13.38
CA SER A 482 -29.66 -9.18 -14.77
C SER A 482 -29.84 -7.66 -14.96
N SER A 483 -30.47 -6.97 -14.00
CA SER A 483 -30.58 -5.52 -13.99
C SER A 483 -29.24 -4.79 -13.93
N ILE A 484 -28.13 -5.49 -13.62
CA ILE A 484 -26.77 -4.94 -13.76
C ILE A 484 -26.50 -4.43 -15.19
N GLY A 485 -27.07 -5.09 -16.20
CA GLY A 485 -26.95 -4.68 -17.61
C GLY A 485 -27.75 -3.42 -17.96
N ASN A 486 -28.60 -2.94 -17.06
CA ASN A 486 -29.39 -1.72 -17.22
C ASN A 486 -28.76 -0.50 -16.54
N LEU A 487 -27.59 -0.64 -15.91
CA LEU A 487 -26.85 0.51 -15.38
C LEU A 487 -26.48 1.49 -16.50
N SER A 488 -26.06 2.70 -16.11
CA SER A 488 -25.69 3.76 -17.04
C SER A 488 -24.77 3.27 -18.16
N GLY A 489 -25.11 3.62 -19.40
CA GLY A 489 -24.24 3.39 -20.55
C GLY A 489 -22.91 4.13 -20.47
N SER A 490 -22.78 5.11 -19.57
CA SER A 490 -21.52 5.84 -19.28
C SER A 490 -20.69 5.19 -18.18
N LEU A 491 -21.08 4.03 -17.65
CA LEU A 491 -20.34 3.35 -16.59
C LEU A 491 -18.98 2.87 -17.10
N GLU A 492 -17.92 3.33 -16.46
CA GLU A 492 -16.53 3.07 -16.77
C GLU A 492 -15.90 2.07 -15.79
N VAL A 493 -16.26 2.16 -14.50
CA VAL A 493 -15.65 1.37 -13.43
C VAL A 493 -16.70 0.64 -12.61
N LEU A 494 -16.53 -0.67 -12.46
CA LEU A 494 -17.38 -1.52 -11.61
C LEU A 494 -16.51 -2.43 -10.72
N TRP A 495 -16.56 -2.21 -9.42
CA TRP A 495 -15.86 -3.04 -8.43
C TRP A 495 -16.84 -3.85 -7.60
N LEU A 496 -16.81 -5.17 -7.78
CA LEU A 496 -17.62 -6.17 -7.05
C LEU A 496 -16.76 -7.12 -6.20
N ARG A 497 -15.42 -6.99 -6.25
CA ARG A 497 -14.47 -7.88 -5.59
C ARG A 497 -14.64 -7.98 -4.07
N ASP A 498 -14.08 -9.02 -3.46
CA ASP A 498 -14.05 -9.21 -2.00
C ASP A 498 -15.46 -9.20 -1.37
N ASN A 499 -16.39 -9.97 -1.94
CA ASN A 499 -17.76 -10.12 -1.44
C ASN A 499 -18.14 -11.61 -1.33
N LYS A 500 -19.44 -11.91 -1.11
CA LYS A 500 -20.00 -13.27 -1.04
C LYS A 500 -20.98 -13.53 -2.19
N ILE A 501 -20.86 -12.80 -3.30
CA ILE A 501 -21.78 -12.90 -4.44
C ILE A 501 -21.66 -14.29 -5.07
N SER A 502 -22.81 -14.93 -5.33
CA SER A 502 -22.90 -16.29 -5.85
C SER A 502 -23.68 -16.34 -7.16
N GLY A 503 -23.85 -17.53 -7.73
CA GLY A 503 -24.58 -17.73 -8.98
C GLY A 503 -23.77 -17.35 -10.22
N PRO A 504 -24.37 -17.47 -11.42
CA PRO A 504 -23.69 -17.17 -12.68
C PRO A 504 -23.46 -15.68 -12.89
N ILE A 505 -22.46 -15.33 -13.70
CA ILE A 505 -22.27 -13.96 -14.21
C ILE A 505 -23.41 -13.67 -15.21
N PRO A 506 -24.25 -12.64 -15.00
CA PRO A 506 -25.35 -12.33 -15.91
C PRO A 506 -24.84 -11.94 -17.31
N PRO A 507 -25.34 -12.57 -18.40
CA PRO A 507 -24.95 -12.20 -19.76
C PRO A 507 -25.25 -10.73 -20.10
N GLU A 508 -26.27 -10.14 -19.49
CA GLU A 508 -26.67 -8.74 -19.67
C GLU A 508 -25.58 -7.75 -19.26
N MET A 509 -24.60 -8.15 -18.45
CA MET A 509 -23.44 -7.33 -18.11
C MET A 509 -22.66 -6.88 -19.37
N GLY A 510 -22.73 -7.66 -20.46
CA GLY A 510 -22.16 -7.28 -21.75
C GLY A 510 -22.77 -6.02 -22.39
N ASN A 511 -23.87 -5.49 -21.85
CA ASN A 511 -24.47 -4.23 -22.29
C ASN A 511 -23.68 -2.98 -21.84
N LEU A 512 -22.78 -3.11 -20.86
CA LEU A 512 -21.98 -2.01 -20.30
C LEU A 512 -20.78 -1.68 -21.20
N LYS A 513 -21.05 -1.13 -22.39
CA LYS A 513 -20.06 -0.99 -23.48
C LYS A 513 -18.90 -0.03 -23.18
N ASN A 514 -19.10 0.94 -22.29
CA ASN A 514 -18.06 1.90 -21.88
C ASN A 514 -17.22 1.44 -20.70
N LEU A 515 -17.50 0.25 -20.15
CA LEU A 515 -16.76 -0.28 -19.02
C LEU A 515 -15.30 -0.51 -19.40
N ASN A 516 -14.40 0.13 -18.66
CA ASN A 516 -12.95 -0.03 -18.81
C ASN A 516 -12.35 -0.91 -17.70
N THR A 517 -12.96 -0.95 -16.52
CA THR A 517 -12.43 -1.66 -15.35
C THR A 517 -13.52 -2.51 -14.71
N LEU A 518 -13.30 -3.83 -14.67
CA LEU A 518 -14.19 -4.78 -14.02
C LEU A 518 -13.41 -5.68 -13.05
N TYR A 519 -13.65 -5.48 -11.74
CA TYR A 519 -13.14 -6.36 -10.69
C TYR A 519 -14.28 -7.18 -10.08
N MET A 520 -14.18 -8.50 -10.17
CA MET A 520 -15.13 -9.48 -9.64
C MET A 520 -14.43 -10.56 -8.80
N ASP A 521 -13.14 -10.37 -8.51
CA ASP A 521 -12.31 -11.35 -7.80
C ASP A 521 -12.79 -11.62 -6.38
N TYR A 522 -12.37 -12.74 -5.79
CA TYR A 522 -12.67 -13.09 -4.39
C TYR A 522 -14.18 -13.06 -4.08
N ASN A 523 -14.93 -13.83 -4.87
CA ASN A 523 -16.37 -14.02 -4.72
C ASN A 523 -16.70 -15.52 -4.78
N ARG A 524 -17.98 -15.86 -4.97
CA ARG A 524 -18.49 -17.22 -5.12
C ARG A 524 -19.21 -17.42 -6.44
N PHE A 525 -18.88 -16.66 -7.48
CA PHE A 525 -19.49 -16.79 -8.81
C PHE A 525 -19.30 -18.20 -9.35
N THR A 526 -20.34 -18.78 -9.94
CA THR A 526 -20.39 -20.14 -10.50
C THR A 526 -20.76 -20.09 -11.99
N GLY A 527 -20.91 -21.25 -12.64
CA GLY A 527 -21.25 -21.32 -14.06
C GLY A 527 -20.09 -20.90 -14.97
N SER A 528 -20.38 -20.64 -16.25
CA SER A 528 -19.40 -20.25 -17.25
C SER A 528 -19.24 -18.73 -17.38
N ILE A 529 -18.07 -18.29 -17.81
CA ILE A 529 -17.85 -16.91 -18.28
C ILE A 529 -18.74 -16.69 -19.53
N PRO A 530 -19.69 -15.73 -19.51
CA PRO A 530 -20.58 -15.53 -20.65
C PRO A 530 -19.85 -14.90 -21.84
N PRO A 531 -20.05 -15.39 -23.09
CA PRO A 531 -19.40 -14.82 -24.27
C PRO A 531 -19.74 -13.34 -24.52
N THR A 532 -20.85 -12.85 -23.98
CA THR A 532 -21.26 -11.44 -24.08
C THR A 532 -20.24 -10.47 -23.48
N ILE A 533 -19.34 -10.93 -22.59
CA ILE A 533 -18.22 -10.12 -22.08
C ILE A 533 -17.38 -9.53 -23.22
N GLY A 534 -17.21 -10.26 -24.33
CA GLY A 534 -16.49 -9.78 -25.52
C GLY A 534 -17.13 -8.57 -26.23
N SER A 535 -18.31 -8.12 -25.78
CA SER A 535 -19.00 -6.94 -26.30
C SER A 535 -18.49 -5.63 -25.68
N MET A 536 -17.82 -5.69 -24.51
CA MET A 536 -17.28 -4.53 -23.79
C MET A 536 -15.92 -4.11 -24.34
N LYS A 537 -15.88 -3.57 -25.57
CA LYS A 537 -14.63 -3.34 -26.32
C LYS A 537 -13.65 -2.34 -25.68
N ASN A 538 -14.12 -1.51 -24.74
CA ASN A 538 -13.30 -0.55 -24.01
C ASN A 538 -12.65 -1.14 -22.74
N LEU A 539 -12.87 -2.44 -22.46
CA LEU A 539 -12.36 -3.08 -21.26
C LEU A 539 -10.83 -3.18 -21.29
N VAL A 540 -10.21 -2.56 -20.28
CA VAL A 540 -8.77 -2.52 -20.01
C VAL A 540 -8.41 -3.56 -18.95
N VAL A 541 -9.24 -3.71 -17.92
CA VAL A 541 -9.02 -4.68 -16.84
C VAL A 541 -10.22 -5.61 -16.70
N LEU A 542 -9.96 -6.92 -16.79
CA LEU A 542 -10.90 -7.99 -16.46
C LEU A 542 -10.28 -8.92 -15.42
N ALA A 543 -10.80 -8.83 -14.20
CA ALA A 543 -10.31 -9.62 -13.08
C ALA A 543 -11.48 -10.37 -12.42
N VAL A 544 -11.43 -11.70 -12.53
CA VAL A 544 -12.49 -12.63 -12.08
C VAL A 544 -11.86 -13.81 -11.33
N ALA A 545 -10.67 -13.60 -10.77
CA ALA A 545 -9.89 -14.60 -10.05
C ALA A 545 -10.58 -15.03 -8.74
N GLN A 546 -10.14 -16.16 -8.17
CA GLN A 546 -10.59 -16.61 -6.84
C GLN A 546 -12.13 -16.71 -6.75
N ASN A 547 -12.71 -17.47 -7.68
CA ASN A 547 -14.14 -17.74 -7.78
C ASN A 547 -14.39 -19.24 -7.99
N ARG A 548 -15.61 -19.64 -8.35
CA ARG A 548 -15.99 -21.03 -8.64
C ARG A 548 -16.48 -21.20 -10.08
N LEU A 549 -15.95 -20.38 -11.00
CA LEU A 549 -16.32 -20.44 -12.41
C LEU A 549 -15.83 -21.73 -13.04
N SER A 550 -16.59 -22.25 -13.99
CA SER A 550 -16.35 -23.52 -14.68
C SER A 550 -16.61 -23.38 -16.18
N GLY A 551 -16.52 -24.48 -16.93
CA GLY A 551 -16.62 -24.44 -18.40
C GLY A 551 -15.33 -23.93 -19.05
N THR A 552 -15.42 -23.48 -20.30
CA THR A 552 -14.26 -23.03 -21.08
C THR A 552 -14.09 -21.52 -21.06
N ILE A 553 -12.86 -21.05 -21.28
CA ILE A 553 -12.61 -19.64 -21.58
C ILE A 553 -13.21 -19.32 -22.96
N PRO A 554 -14.14 -18.35 -23.11
CA PRO A 554 -14.78 -18.06 -24.40
C PRO A 554 -13.82 -17.39 -25.40
N ASP A 555 -13.90 -17.76 -26.68
CA ASP A 555 -13.14 -17.10 -27.76
C ASP A 555 -13.41 -15.60 -27.85
N ALA A 556 -14.59 -15.16 -27.40
CA ALA A 556 -15.03 -13.77 -27.40
C ALA A 556 -14.12 -12.84 -26.57
N ILE A 557 -13.31 -13.35 -25.63
CA ILE A 557 -12.31 -12.55 -24.91
C ILE A 557 -11.31 -11.91 -25.89
N GLY A 558 -10.99 -12.57 -27.01
CA GLY A 558 -10.14 -12.02 -28.05
C GLY A 558 -10.70 -10.79 -28.78
N ASN A 559 -11.94 -10.38 -28.50
CA ASN A 559 -12.50 -9.13 -29.01
C ASN A 559 -12.13 -7.90 -28.13
N LEU A 560 -11.59 -8.12 -26.93
CA LEU A 560 -11.21 -7.09 -25.96
C LEU A 560 -9.81 -6.54 -26.25
N VAL A 561 -9.66 -5.85 -27.39
CA VAL A 561 -8.34 -5.43 -27.91
C VAL A 561 -7.61 -4.40 -27.04
N GLN A 562 -8.30 -3.72 -26.13
CA GLN A 562 -7.73 -2.74 -25.18
C GLN A 562 -7.27 -3.38 -23.86
N LEU A 563 -7.48 -4.68 -23.68
CA LEU A 563 -7.24 -5.36 -22.41
C LEU A 563 -5.73 -5.37 -22.09
N THR A 564 -5.38 -4.83 -20.92
CA THR A 564 -4.04 -4.88 -20.34
C THR A 564 -3.93 -5.99 -19.29
N ASP A 565 -5.02 -6.26 -18.58
CA ASP A 565 -5.03 -7.19 -17.44
C ASP A 565 -6.14 -8.22 -17.62
N LEU A 566 -5.73 -9.49 -17.77
CA LEU A 566 -6.64 -10.63 -17.74
C LEU A 566 -6.27 -11.57 -16.59
N LYS A 567 -7.10 -11.57 -15.53
CA LYS A 567 -6.91 -12.42 -14.34
C LYS A 567 -8.10 -13.35 -14.16
N LEU A 568 -7.89 -14.64 -14.43
CA LEU A 568 -8.88 -15.71 -14.32
C LEU A 568 -8.43 -16.83 -13.38
N ASP A 569 -7.37 -16.58 -12.60
CA ASP A 569 -6.74 -17.59 -11.77
C ASP A 569 -7.61 -18.07 -10.61
N ALA A 570 -7.28 -19.24 -10.05
CA ALA A 570 -7.99 -19.84 -8.93
C ALA A 570 -9.51 -19.97 -9.19
N ASN A 571 -9.84 -20.67 -10.28
CA ASN A 571 -11.20 -21.03 -10.66
C ASN A 571 -11.24 -22.53 -11.03
N ASN A 572 -12.35 -22.99 -11.59
CA ASN A 572 -12.54 -24.36 -12.07
C ASN A 572 -12.72 -24.40 -13.60
N LEU A 573 -12.07 -23.47 -14.33
CA LEU A 573 -12.12 -23.38 -15.80
C LEU A 573 -11.38 -24.55 -16.42
N SER A 574 -11.84 -25.01 -17.57
CA SER A 574 -11.36 -26.24 -18.23
C SER A 574 -11.28 -26.07 -19.75
N GLY A 575 -10.76 -27.08 -20.44
CA GLY A 575 -10.56 -27.03 -21.89
C GLY A 575 -9.28 -26.26 -22.28
N ARG A 576 -9.17 -25.92 -23.56
CA ARG A 576 -7.97 -25.29 -24.12
C ARG A 576 -7.96 -23.78 -23.87
N ILE A 577 -6.77 -23.21 -23.81
CA ILE A 577 -6.59 -21.76 -23.86
C ILE A 577 -6.95 -21.28 -25.29
N PRO A 578 -7.91 -20.35 -25.47
CA PRO A 578 -8.29 -19.83 -26.78
C PRO A 578 -7.15 -19.13 -27.51
N GLU A 579 -6.94 -19.45 -28.79
CA GLU A 579 -5.96 -18.75 -29.62
C GLU A 579 -6.32 -17.27 -29.83
N SER A 580 -7.61 -16.94 -29.73
CA SER A 580 -8.13 -15.58 -29.92
C SER A 580 -7.60 -14.57 -28.91
N ILE A 581 -7.12 -14.99 -27.73
CA ILE A 581 -6.46 -14.12 -26.74
C ILE A 581 -5.23 -13.42 -27.36
N GLY A 582 -4.60 -14.03 -28.37
CA GLY A 582 -3.52 -13.42 -29.15
C GLY A 582 -3.88 -12.09 -29.82
N ARG A 583 -5.16 -11.75 -29.94
CA ARG A 583 -5.65 -10.46 -30.48
C ARG A 583 -5.64 -9.33 -29.46
N CYS A 584 -5.48 -9.63 -28.17
CA CYS A 584 -5.40 -8.62 -27.10
C CYS A 584 -3.97 -8.09 -27.00
N THR A 585 -3.55 -7.31 -28.00
CA THR A 585 -2.15 -6.89 -28.19
C THR A 585 -1.64 -5.84 -27.19
N GLN A 586 -2.46 -5.45 -26.21
CA GLN A 586 -2.10 -4.52 -25.14
C GLN A 586 -1.91 -5.22 -23.78
N LEU A 587 -2.08 -6.56 -23.72
CA LEU A 587 -1.96 -7.31 -22.47
C LEU A 587 -0.58 -7.14 -21.86
N GLN A 588 -0.53 -6.77 -20.59
CA GLN A 588 0.64 -6.67 -19.74
C GLN A 588 0.66 -7.79 -18.69
N ILE A 589 -0.54 -8.21 -18.23
CA ILE A 589 -0.75 -9.31 -17.28
C ILE A 589 -1.71 -10.32 -17.89
N LEU A 590 -1.27 -11.58 -17.96
CA LEU A 590 -2.11 -12.73 -18.25
C LEU A 590 -1.93 -13.79 -17.16
N ASN A 591 -2.93 -13.93 -16.30
CA ASN A 591 -2.91 -14.92 -15.21
C ASN A 591 -4.10 -15.88 -15.34
N LEU A 592 -3.79 -17.14 -15.66
CA LEU A 592 -4.73 -18.25 -15.82
C LEU A 592 -4.42 -19.40 -14.83
N ALA A 593 -3.62 -19.13 -13.80
CA ALA A 593 -3.12 -20.14 -12.89
C ALA A 593 -4.25 -20.83 -12.09
N HIS A 594 -3.98 -21.99 -11.50
CA HIS A 594 -4.92 -22.70 -10.61
C HIS A 594 -6.30 -22.92 -11.26
N ASN A 595 -6.31 -23.64 -12.38
CA ASN A 595 -7.51 -24.05 -13.10
C ASN A 595 -7.34 -25.51 -13.59
N ALA A 596 -8.27 -25.99 -14.41
CA ALA A 596 -8.23 -27.29 -15.07
C ALA A 596 -7.99 -27.16 -16.59
N LEU A 597 -7.24 -26.15 -17.03
CA LEU A 597 -6.95 -25.91 -18.45
C LEU A 597 -6.00 -26.98 -19.00
N ASN A 598 -6.22 -27.40 -20.24
CA ASN A 598 -5.46 -28.48 -20.89
C ASN A 598 -5.05 -28.13 -22.32
N GLY A 599 -4.37 -29.06 -22.99
CA GLY A 599 -3.79 -28.82 -24.32
C GLY A 599 -2.49 -28.03 -24.26
N SER A 600 -2.04 -27.54 -25.42
CA SER A 600 -0.77 -26.82 -25.56
C SER A 600 -0.90 -25.32 -25.36
N ILE A 601 0.21 -24.66 -25.02
CA ILE A 601 0.31 -23.20 -24.99
C ILE A 601 0.14 -22.65 -26.42
N PRO A 602 -0.87 -21.80 -26.70
CA PRO A 602 -1.09 -21.23 -28.03
C PRO A 602 0.06 -20.31 -28.47
N ARG A 603 0.59 -20.52 -29.68
CA ARG A 603 1.63 -19.66 -30.28
C ARG A 603 1.18 -18.21 -30.46
N SER A 604 -0.12 -17.98 -30.65
CA SER A 604 -0.68 -16.64 -30.83
C SER A 604 -0.50 -15.75 -29.59
N ILE A 605 -0.56 -16.32 -28.38
CA ILE A 605 -0.39 -15.57 -27.11
C ILE A 605 1.07 -15.15 -26.93
N LEU A 606 2.01 -15.96 -27.39
CA LEU A 606 3.45 -15.66 -27.33
C LEU A 606 3.89 -14.57 -28.32
N LYS A 607 2.97 -14.08 -29.17
CA LYS A 607 3.21 -12.93 -30.05
C LYS A 607 2.83 -11.58 -29.40
N ILE A 608 2.27 -11.60 -28.20
CA ILE A 608 1.84 -10.40 -27.49
C ILE A 608 3.05 -9.74 -26.81
N SER A 609 3.82 -8.95 -27.56
CA SER A 609 5.05 -8.31 -27.09
C SER A 609 4.85 -7.26 -25.98
N SER A 610 3.59 -6.86 -25.71
CA SER A 610 3.22 -5.96 -24.61
C SER A 610 3.25 -6.65 -23.23
N LEU A 611 3.25 -8.00 -23.19
CA LEU A 611 3.33 -8.76 -21.95
C LEU A 611 4.65 -8.43 -21.27
N SER A 612 4.54 -7.67 -20.19
CA SER A 612 5.69 -7.09 -19.51
C SER A 612 5.70 -7.35 -18.01
N GLN A 613 4.53 -7.54 -17.40
CA GLN A 613 4.45 -7.69 -15.95
C GLN A 613 4.39 -9.17 -15.54
N GLU A 614 3.41 -9.92 -16.05
CA GLU A 614 3.16 -11.28 -15.59
C GLU A 614 2.51 -12.16 -16.66
N PHE A 615 3.07 -13.35 -16.83
CA PHE A 615 2.47 -14.44 -17.60
C PHE A 615 2.48 -15.72 -16.75
N ASP A 616 1.33 -16.06 -16.16
CA ASP A 616 1.19 -17.17 -15.22
C ASP A 616 0.13 -18.18 -15.71
N LEU A 617 0.58 -19.39 -16.01
CA LEU A 617 -0.21 -20.55 -16.43
C LEU A 617 -0.09 -21.71 -15.44
N SER A 618 0.46 -21.46 -14.25
CA SER A 618 0.80 -22.54 -13.32
C SER A 618 -0.41 -23.28 -12.76
N TYR A 619 -0.22 -24.49 -12.23
CA TYR A 619 -1.28 -25.32 -11.65
C TYR A 619 -2.45 -25.54 -12.61
N ASN A 620 -2.16 -26.17 -13.75
CA ASN A 620 -3.12 -26.58 -14.77
C ASN A 620 -2.72 -27.97 -15.31
N TYR A 621 -3.42 -28.44 -16.36
CA TYR A 621 -3.15 -29.69 -17.07
C TYR A 621 -2.58 -29.44 -18.48
N LEU A 622 -1.81 -28.35 -18.67
CA LEU A 622 -1.22 -28.02 -19.97
C LEU A 622 -0.14 -29.04 -20.34
N ALA A 623 -0.10 -29.43 -21.60
CA ALA A 623 0.80 -30.46 -22.12
C ALA A 623 1.42 -30.06 -23.46
N GLY A 624 2.41 -30.82 -23.92
CA GLY A 624 3.20 -30.48 -25.11
C GLY A 624 4.42 -29.62 -24.78
N GLU A 625 5.07 -29.08 -25.82
CA GLU A 625 6.32 -28.32 -25.69
C GLU A 625 6.04 -26.81 -25.51
N ILE A 626 7.03 -26.08 -24.97
CA ILE A 626 7.01 -24.61 -25.00
C ILE A 626 7.39 -24.17 -26.43
N PRO A 627 6.54 -23.40 -27.14
CA PRO A 627 6.89 -22.92 -28.47
C PRO A 627 8.08 -21.94 -28.44
N GLU A 628 8.92 -21.97 -29.48
CA GLU A 628 10.08 -21.07 -29.62
C GLU A 628 9.67 -19.59 -29.67
N GLU A 629 8.42 -19.26 -30.00
CA GLU A 629 7.90 -17.89 -29.95
C GLU A 629 7.93 -17.26 -28.56
N ILE A 630 8.18 -18.01 -27.47
CA ILE A 630 8.33 -17.47 -26.11
C ILE A 630 9.40 -16.38 -26.03
N GLY A 631 10.46 -16.47 -26.86
CA GLY A 631 11.52 -15.46 -26.94
C GLY A 631 11.06 -14.08 -27.44
N ASN A 632 9.86 -13.98 -28.04
CA ASN A 632 9.30 -12.69 -28.43
C ASN A 632 8.86 -11.82 -27.23
N LEU A 633 8.69 -12.42 -26.05
CA LEU A 633 8.24 -11.73 -24.83
C LEU A 633 9.41 -11.03 -24.12
N ILE A 634 10.17 -10.23 -24.87
CA ILE A 634 11.44 -9.60 -24.43
C ILE A 634 11.27 -8.68 -23.21
N ASN A 635 10.05 -8.17 -22.99
CA ASN A 635 9.73 -7.24 -21.91
C ASN A 635 9.20 -7.93 -20.64
N LEU A 636 9.04 -9.26 -20.65
CA LEU A 636 8.33 -9.99 -19.59
C LEU A 636 9.15 -10.07 -18.31
N ASN A 637 8.59 -9.61 -17.18
CA ASN A 637 9.22 -9.67 -15.86
C ASN A 637 9.00 -11.00 -15.12
N LYS A 638 7.80 -11.60 -15.20
CA LYS A 638 7.47 -12.84 -14.50
C LYS A 638 6.86 -13.87 -15.44
N LEU A 639 7.46 -15.06 -15.50
CA LEU A 639 6.95 -16.24 -16.20
C LEU A 639 6.78 -17.40 -15.23
N SER A 640 5.56 -17.93 -15.13
CA SER A 640 5.27 -19.12 -14.33
C SER A 640 4.43 -20.10 -15.13
N ILE A 641 4.98 -21.28 -15.38
CA ILE A 641 4.33 -22.42 -16.06
C ILE A 641 4.46 -23.71 -15.23
N SER A 642 4.77 -23.55 -13.94
CA SER A 642 4.97 -24.64 -12.99
C SER A 642 3.71 -25.49 -12.77
N ASN A 643 3.87 -26.72 -12.28
CA ASN A 643 2.76 -27.62 -11.95
C ASN A 643 1.82 -27.84 -13.14
N ASN A 644 2.37 -28.35 -14.23
CA ASN A 644 1.67 -28.71 -15.46
C ASN A 644 2.19 -30.07 -15.97
N MET A 645 1.78 -30.46 -17.17
CA MET A 645 2.25 -31.65 -17.89
C MET A 645 3.10 -31.26 -19.13
N LEU A 646 3.75 -30.11 -19.10
CA LEU A 646 4.59 -29.64 -20.21
C LEU A 646 5.83 -30.53 -20.33
N SER A 647 6.28 -30.74 -21.56
CA SER A 647 7.33 -31.71 -21.90
C SER A 647 8.25 -31.16 -23.00
N GLY A 648 9.16 -31.99 -23.51
CA GLY A 648 10.14 -31.57 -24.51
C GLY A 648 11.30 -30.79 -23.90
N ARG A 649 12.06 -30.09 -24.75
CA ARG A 649 13.22 -29.29 -24.32
C ARG A 649 12.80 -27.88 -23.94
N ILE A 650 13.57 -27.24 -23.05
CA ILE A 650 13.45 -25.81 -22.80
C ILE A 650 13.96 -25.09 -24.06
N PRO A 651 13.15 -24.24 -24.74
CA PRO A 651 13.55 -23.59 -25.97
C PRO A 651 14.68 -22.57 -25.71
N PRO A 652 15.76 -22.56 -26.50
CA PRO A 652 16.83 -21.58 -26.35
C PRO A 652 16.35 -20.13 -26.51
N SER A 653 15.28 -19.89 -27.27
CA SER A 653 14.73 -18.55 -27.46
C SER A 653 14.27 -17.87 -26.16
N LEU A 654 13.93 -18.63 -25.11
CA LEU A 654 13.54 -18.08 -23.80
C LEU A 654 14.64 -17.19 -23.18
N GLY A 655 15.91 -17.41 -23.53
CA GLY A 655 17.02 -16.54 -23.14
C GLY A 655 16.91 -15.09 -23.66
N GLN A 656 16.05 -14.83 -24.66
CA GLN A 656 15.81 -13.48 -25.20
C GLN A 656 14.96 -12.59 -24.26
N CYS A 657 14.33 -13.17 -23.24
CA CYS A 657 13.53 -12.44 -22.25
C CYS A 657 14.42 -11.75 -21.21
N VAL A 658 15.25 -10.80 -21.63
CA VAL A 658 16.33 -10.21 -20.81
C VAL A 658 15.84 -9.45 -19.57
N LEU A 659 14.59 -8.98 -19.55
CA LEU A 659 13.97 -8.32 -18.39
C LEU A 659 13.36 -9.30 -17.37
N LEU A 660 13.39 -10.60 -17.65
CA LEU A 660 12.77 -11.61 -16.79
C LEU A 660 13.45 -11.67 -15.42
N GLU A 661 12.67 -11.38 -14.37
CA GLU A 661 13.11 -11.41 -12.99
C GLU A 661 12.74 -12.72 -12.27
N CYS A 662 11.64 -13.36 -12.68
CA CYS A 662 11.14 -14.58 -12.04
C CYS A 662 10.74 -15.62 -13.09
N LEU A 663 11.38 -16.79 -13.05
CA LEU A 663 11.09 -17.93 -13.91
C LEU A 663 10.77 -19.17 -13.09
N LYS A 664 9.52 -19.64 -13.15
CA LYS A 664 9.01 -20.81 -12.42
C LYS A 664 8.47 -21.87 -13.38
N MET A 665 9.19 -22.98 -13.51
CA MET A 665 8.89 -24.09 -14.43
C MET A 665 8.84 -25.44 -13.71
N GLN A 666 8.89 -25.45 -12.38
CA GLN A 666 8.98 -26.67 -11.59
C GLN A 666 7.78 -27.58 -11.73
N ASN A 667 7.97 -28.88 -11.46
CA ASN A 667 6.92 -29.90 -11.52
C ASN A 667 6.26 -29.99 -12.90
N ASN A 668 7.07 -30.36 -13.90
CA ASN A 668 6.71 -30.63 -15.29
C ASN A 668 7.53 -31.85 -15.79
N PHE A 669 7.48 -32.14 -17.09
CA PHE A 669 8.22 -33.22 -17.76
C PHE A 669 9.31 -32.69 -18.71
N PHE A 670 9.89 -31.50 -18.45
CA PHE A 670 10.94 -30.96 -19.30
C PHE A 670 12.19 -31.84 -19.27
N ALA A 671 12.81 -32.06 -20.44
CA ALA A 671 13.97 -32.92 -20.62
C ALA A 671 15.07 -32.22 -21.43
N GLY A 672 16.27 -32.81 -21.47
CA GLY A 672 17.45 -32.20 -22.07
C GLY A 672 18.18 -31.25 -21.12
N SER A 673 19.12 -30.45 -21.64
CA SER A 673 19.95 -29.55 -20.83
C SER A 673 19.37 -28.16 -20.68
N ILE A 674 19.84 -27.42 -19.67
CA ILE A 674 19.58 -25.97 -19.55
C ILE A 674 20.22 -25.27 -20.77
N PRO A 675 19.48 -24.45 -21.54
CA PRO A 675 20.03 -23.76 -22.71
C PRO A 675 21.13 -22.76 -22.34
N GLN A 676 22.21 -22.71 -23.14
CA GLN A 676 23.30 -21.76 -22.92
C GLN A 676 22.85 -20.28 -23.03
N SER A 677 21.79 -20.02 -23.78
CA SER A 677 21.18 -18.69 -23.94
C SER A 677 20.62 -18.11 -22.64
N PHE A 678 20.41 -18.91 -21.58
CA PHE A 678 20.01 -18.40 -20.27
C PHE A 678 21.08 -17.50 -19.63
N ALA A 679 22.30 -17.50 -20.15
CA ALA A 679 23.33 -16.52 -19.79
C ALA A 679 22.88 -15.07 -20.06
N GLU A 680 21.97 -14.85 -21.01
CA GLU A 680 21.45 -13.53 -21.39
C GLU A 680 20.32 -13.04 -20.45
N LEU A 681 19.81 -13.88 -19.54
CA LEU A 681 18.78 -13.51 -18.55
C LEU A 681 19.36 -12.69 -17.40
N VAL A 682 20.02 -11.57 -17.72
CA VAL A 682 20.77 -10.75 -16.78
C VAL A 682 19.91 -10.13 -15.67
N GLY A 683 18.60 -9.97 -15.90
CA GLY A 683 17.64 -9.48 -14.91
C GLY A 683 17.12 -10.53 -13.92
N ILE A 684 17.45 -11.82 -14.09
CA ILE A 684 16.83 -12.91 -13.32
C ILE A 684 17.20 -12.84 -11.83
N LYS A 685 16.19 -12.94 -10.99
CA LYS A 685 16.29 -12.92 -9.52
C LYS A 685 15.90 -14.26 -8.91
N GLU A 686 14.85 -14.88 -9.42
CA GLU A 686 14.36 -16.20 -9.00
C GLU A 686 14.27 -17.16 -10.19
N LEU A 687 14.90 -18.33 -10.09
CA LEU A 687 14.79 -19.41 -11.07
C LEU A 687 14.47 -20.74 -10.39
N ASP A 688 13.30 -21.30 -10.69
CA ASP A 688 12.91 -22.64 -10.23
C ASP A 688 12.57 -23.54 -11.42
N ILE A 689 13.42 -24.54 -11.67
CA ILE A 689 13.23 -25.57 -12.70
C ILE A 689 13.25 -26.97 -12.08
N SER A 690 13.01 -27.06 -10.76
CA SER A 690 13.05 -28.31 -10.00
C SER A 690 11.96 -29.30 -10.41
N ARG A 691 12.11 -30.58 -10.05
CA ARG A 691 11.11 -31.64 -10.34
C ARG A 691 10.77 -31.71 -11.83
N ASN A 692 11.80 -31.90 -12.64
CA ASN A 692 11.70 -32.12 -14.08
C ASN A 692 12.60 -33.31 -14.47
N ASN A 693 12.72 -33.60 -15.76
CA ASN A 693 13.60 -34.63 -16.30
C ASN A 693 14.84 -34.03 -16.99
N LEU A 694 15.29 -32.85 -16.54
CA LEU A 694 16.44 -32.15 -17.12
C LEU A 694 17.74 -32.92 -16.83
N SER A 695 18.72 -32.85 -17.72
CA SER A 695 19.94 -33.65 -17.68
C SER A 695 21.16 -32.90 -18.22
N GLY A 696 22.35 -33.46 -18.04
CA GLY A 696 23.62 -32.84 -18.41
C GLY A 696 24.21 -31.99 -17.29
N LYS A 697 25.22 -31.17 -17.61
CA LYS A 697 25.93 -30.37 -16.60
C LYS A 697 25.17 -29.11 -16.22
N ILE A 698 25.34 -28.68 -14.97
CA ILE A 698 24.92 -27.34 -14.51
C ILE A 698 25.81 -26.29 -15.21
N PRO A 699 25.26 -25.34 -16.00
CA PRO A 699 26.06 -24.36 -16.71
C PRO A 699 26.80 -23.37 -15.80
N GLU A 700 28.05 -23.06 -16.15
CA GLU A 700 28.90 -22.10 -15.43
C GLU A 700 28.36 -20.66 -15.43
N PHE A 701 27.56 -20.27 -16.43
CA PHE A 701 27.06 -18.90 -16.54
C PHE A 701 26.19 -18.47 -15.35
N PHE A 702 25.59 -19.40 -14.59
CA PHE A 702 24.85 -19.06 -13.36
C PHE A 702 25.71 -18.32 -12.34
N THR A 703 27.04 -18.51 -12.37
CA THR A 703 27.98 -17.78 -11.52
C THR A 703 28.09 -16.29 -11.88
N SER A 704 27.74 -15.92 -13.12
CA SER A 704 27.83 -14.56 -13.65
C SER A 704 26.53 -13.74 -13.52
N LEU A 705 25.41 -14.38 -13.16
CA LEU A 705 24.11 -13.72 -12.98
C LEU A 705 24.03 -13.04 -11.60
N SER A 706 24.45 -11.78 -11.53
CA SER A 706 24.64 -11.04 -10.27
C SER A 706 23.37 -10.75 -9.46
N TYR A 707 22.19 -10.74 -10.10
CA TYR A 707 20.90 -10.47 -9.45
C TYR A 707 20.17 -11.73 -8.97
N LEU A 708 20.64 -12.92 -9.38
CA LEU A 708 20.04 -14.20 -9.02
C LEU A 708 20.28 -14.46 -7.53
N HIS A 709 19.22 -14.60 -6.75
CA HIS A 709 19.27 -14.83 -5.29
C HIS A 709 18.46 -16.05 -4.84
N TYR A 710 17.74 -16.69 -5.77
CA TYR A 710 17.07 -17.97 -5.55
C TYR A 710 17.20 -18.85 -6.80
N LEU A 711 17.83 -20.02 -6.64
CA LEU A 711 18.03 -21.00 -7.71
C LEU A 711 17.65 -22.40 -7.22
N ASN A 712 16.64 -23.00 -7.83
CA ASN A 712 16.21 -24.35 -7.50
C ASN A 712 16.29 -25.28 -8.72
N LEU A 713 17.25 -26.20 -8.66
CA LEU A 713 17.57 -27.23 -9.66
C LEU A 713 17.25 -28.65 -9.14
N SER A 714 16.67 -28.76 -7.95
CA SER A 714 16.47 -30.03 -7.27
C SER A 714 15.57 -31.01 -8.04
N PHE A 715 15.73 -32.31 -7.78
CA PHE A 715 14.94 -33.39 -8.36
C PHE A 715 14.92 -33.35 -9.91
N ASN A 716 16.12 -33.44 -10.50
CA ASN A 716 16.39 -33.57 -11.93
C ASN A 716 17.45 -34.67 -12.13
N ASN A 717 17.99 -34.80 -13.34
CA ASN A 717 19.05 -35.74 -13.71
C ASN A 717 20.37 -35.03 -14.08
N PHE A 718 20.73 -33.93 -13.39
CA PHE A 718 21.99 -33.23 -13.66
C PHE A 718 23.21 -34.05 -13.21
N ASP A 719 24.32 -33.93 -13.96
CA ASP A 719 25.58 -34.64 -13.72
C ASP A 719 26.80 -33.70 -13.70
N GLY A 720 27.92 -34.20 -13.18
CA GLY A 720 29.19 -33.48 -13.22
C GLY A 720 29.42 -32.53 -12.03
N GLU A 721 30.41 -31.65 -12.16
CA GLU A 721 30.82 -30.75 -11.08
C GLU A 721 29.86 -29.57 -10.92
N VAL A 722 29.51 -29.24 -9.68
CA VAL A 722 28.75 -28.02 -9.35
C VAL A 722 29.67 -26.79 -9.49
N PRO A 723 29.28 -25.76 -10.28
CA PRO A 723 30.06 -24.53 -10.44
C PRO A 723 30.43 -23.85 -9.12
N ARG A 724 31.54 -23.11 -9.11
CA ARG A 724 32.05 -22.39 -7.93
C ARG A 724 31.85 -20.88 -8.07
N GLY A 725 31.47 -20.22 -6.97
CA GLY A 725 31.29 -18.77 -6.92
C GLY A 725 29.90 -18.32 -7.41
N GLY A 726 29.71 -17.00 -7.50
CA GLY A 726 28.40 -16.41 -7.76
C GLY A 726 27.33 -16.91 -6.80
N ILE A 727 26.16 -17.28 -7.33
CA ILE A 727 25.01 -17.79 -6.55
C ILE A 727 25.33 -19.06 -5.75
N PHE A 728 26.22 -19.93 -6.23
CA PHE A 728 26.63 -21.16 -5.53
C PHE A 728 27.49 -20.90 -4.29
N GLY A 729 27.95 -19.66 -4.07
CA GLY A 729 28.59 -19.25 -2.83
C GLY A 729 27.62 -19.11 -1.64
N ASN A 730 26.31 -19.01 -1.91
CA ASN A 730 25.26 -18.89 -0.89
C ASN A 730 24.43 -20.17 -0.81
N ALA A 731 24.79 -21.09 0.09
CA ALA A 731 24.16 -22.40 0.21
C ALA A 731 22.65 -22.37 0.53
N SER A 732 22.15 -21.27 1.13
CA SER A 732 20.72 -21.11 1.40
C SER A 732 19.91 -20.64 0.18
N ALA A 733 20.59 -20.14 -0.85
CA ALA A 733 19.97 -19.62 -2.07
C ALA A 733 19.87 -20.67 -3.18
N VAL A 734 20.60 -21.79 -3.08
CA VAL A 734 20.69 -22.82 -4.13
C VAL A 734 20.19 -24.16 -3.61
N SER A 735 19.28 -24.79 -4.36
CA SER A 735 18.79 -26.15 -4.09
C SER A 735 19.14 -27.07 -5.25
N ILE A 736 19.92 -28.12 -5.00
CA ILE A 736 20.39 -29.11 -6.00
C ILE A 736 20.13 -30.57 -5.59
N GLU A 737 19.38 -30.77 -4.51
CA GLU A 737 19.04 -32.09 -3.95
C GLU A 737 18.37 -33.00 -4.99
N GLY A 738 18.55 -34.32 -4.89
CA GLY A 738 17.91 -35.29 -5.81
C GLY A 738 18.54 -35.37 -7.20
N ASN A 739 19.75 -34.84 -7.40
CA ASN A 739 20.56 -35.05 -8.61
C ASN A 739 21.78 -35.93 -8.26
N ASP A 740 21.63 -37.25 -8.38
CA ASP A 740 22.57 -38.23 -7.80
C ASP A 740 23.97 -38.26 -8.45
N GLN A 741 24.11 -37.68 -9.64
CA GLN A 741 25.36 -37.69 -10.42
C GLN A 741 26.18 -36.39 -10.31
N LEU A 742 25.76 -35.46 -9.43
CA LEU A 742 26.52 -34.26 -9.14
C LEU A 742 27.69 -34.56 -8.20
N CYS A 743 28.80 -33.85 -8.40
CA CYS A 743 29.96 -33.88 -7.51
C CYS A 743 30.42 -32.46 -7.14
N THR A 744 31.11 -32.29 -6.01
CA THR A 744 31.75 -31.02 -5.63
C THR A 744 33.25 -31.20 -5.49
N SER A 745 34.00 -30.12 -5.47
CA SER A 745 35.45 -30.15 -5.28
C SER A 745 35.88 -29.59 -3.90
N VAL A 746 34.91 -29.32 -3.03
CA VAL A 746 35.04 -28.95 -1.61
C VAL A 746 34.01 -29.77 -0.82
N LEU A 747 34.33 -30.25 0.38
CA LEU A 747 33.42 -31.04 1.23
C LEU A 747 32.14 -30.24 1.57
N THR A 748 31.09 -30.45 0.78
CA THR A 748 29.73 -29.94 1.01
C THR A 748 28.85 -31.13 1.40
N ALA A 749 28.12 -31.02 2.51
CA ALA A 749 27.37 -32.14 3.08
C ALA A 749 26.36 -32.73 2.06
N GLY A 750 26.50 -34.02 1.74
CA GLY A 750 25.54 -34.76 0.90
C GLY A 750 25.91 -34.93 -0.58
N ILE A 751 27.01 -34.35 -1.08
CA ILE A 751 27.43 -34.47 -2.50
C ILE A 751 28.86 -35.06 -2.58
N PRO A 752 29.12 -36.08 -3.41
CA PRO A 752 30.43 -36.73 -3.51
C PRO A 752 31.53 -35.81 -4.09
N LEU A 753 32.79 -36.06 -3.74
CA LEU A 753 33.93 -35.29 -4.28
C LEU A 753 34.25 -35.68 -5.74
N CYS A 754 34.47 -34.71 -6.62
CA CYS A 754 34.88 -34.96 -8.00
C CYS A 754 36.26 -35.61 -8.04
N SER A 755 36.38 -36.75 -8.73
CA SER A 755 37.65 -37.47 -8.89
C SER A 755 38.50 -36.78 -9.96
N ALA A 756 39.62 -36.15 -9.59
CA ALA A 756 40.56 -35.57 -10.56
C ALA A 756 41.23 -36.69 -11.39
N ARG A 757 41.01 -36.69 -12.70
CA ARG A 757 41.86 -37.43 -13.65
C ARG A 757 43.02 -36.53 -14.08
N SER A 758 44.24 -36.96 -13.79
CA SER A 758 45.46 -36.45 -14.41
C SER A 758 45.96 -37.47 -15.44
N ASP A 759 45.95 -37.06 -16.71
CA ASP A 759 46.80 -37.63 -17.76
C ASP A 759 48.26 -37.17 -17.52
N ASP A 760 49.24 -38.10 -17.47
CA ASP A 760 50.21 -38.34 -18.56
C ASP A 760 51.37 -39.30 -18.16
N SER A 761 51.86 -40.09 -19.15
CA SER A 761 53.06 -40.97 -19.17
C SER A 761 53.06 -42.24 -18.28
N LYS A 762 53.14 -43.50 -18.74
CA LYS A 762 53.55 -44.12 -20.02
C LYS A 762 53.01 -45.57 -20.11
N SER A 763 52.61 -45.96 -21.32
CA SER A 763 52.71 -47.33 -21.90
C SER A 763 52.09 -48.52 -21.16
N LYS A 764 50.87 -48.87 -21.61
CA LYS A 764 50.18 -50.17 -21.65
C LYS A 764 51.17 -51.37 -21.70
N HIS A 765 50.95 -52.54 -21.08
CA HIS A 765 49.70 -53.31 -20.99
C HIS A 765 49.90 -54.53 -20.06
N LYS A 766 48.83 -54.92 -19.34
CA LYS A 766 48.54 -56.26 -18.79
C LYS A 766 49.07 -56.62 -17.39
N ASP A 767 48.68 -55.82 -16.39
CA ASP A 767 48.50 -56.28 -15.01
C ASP A 767 47.06 -56.80 -14.79
N LEU A 768 46.85 -58.05 -15.18
CA LEU A 768 45.80 -58.89 -14.62
C LEU A 768 46.57 -60.05 -13.96
N VAL A 769 46.23 -60.38 -12.71
CA VAL A 769 46.49 -61.68 -12.02
C VAL A 769 47.36 -61.68 -10.74
N LEU A 770 48.23 -60.70 -10.43
CA LEU A 770 49.15 -60.88 -9.26
C LEU A 770 48.73 -60.27 -7.90
N VAL A 771 47.66 -59.48 -7.80
CA VAL A 771 47.27 -58.84 -6.51
C VAL A 771 46.33 -59.71 -5.64
N ALA A 772 45.83 -60.83 -6.18
CA ALA A 772 44.82 -61.67 -5.54
C ALA A 772 45.30 -62.53 -4.35
N LYS A 773 46.58 -62.55 -3.99
CA LYS A 773 47.11 -63.51 -2.98
C LYS A 773 47.60 -62.90 -1.66
N ILE A 774 47.69 -61.58 -1.54
CA ILE A 774 48.20 -60.94 -0.30
C ILE A 774 47.11 -60.14 0.44
N VAL A 775 46.09 -59.66 -0.27
CA VAL A 775 45.08 -58.75 0.32
C VAL A 775 44.02 -59.48 1.15
N ILE A 776 43.75 -60.76 0.87
CA ILE A 776 42.64 -61.51 1.49
C ILE A 776 42.82 -61.77 3.00
N PRO A 777 44.01 -62.14 3.53
CA PRO A 777 44.18 -62.35 4.97
C PRO A 777 44.17 -61.04 5.79
N ILE A 778 44.72 -59.96 5.23
CA ILE A 778 44.75 -58.63 5.87
C ILE A 778 43.34 -58.05 5.88
N VAL A 779 42.54 -58.25 4.83
CA VAL A 779 41.13 -57.84 4.79
C VAL A 779 40.30 -58.62 5.80
N ILE A 780 40.57 -59.89 6.12
CA ILE A 780 39.78 -60.61 7.15
C ILE A 780 40.14 -60.18 8.58
N ILE A 781 41.41 -59.95 8.88
CA ILE A 781 41.83 -59.46 10.21
C ILE A 781 41.42 -58.00 10.40
N THR A 782 41.57 -57.16 9.36
CA THR A 782 41.01 -55.82 9.37
C THR A 782 39.50 -55.88 9.41
N LEU A 783 38.78 -56.79 8.75
CA LEU A 783 37.32 -56.93 8.87
C LEU A 783 36.88 -57.45 10.24
N LEU A 784 37.68 -58.20 10.99
CA LEU A 784 37.39 -58.58 12.38
C LEU A 784 37.73 -57.45 13.37
N CYS A 785 38.81 -56.70 13.14
CA CYS A 785 39.16 -55.48 13.86
C CYS A 785 38.21 -54.32 13.52
N ILE A 786 37.70 -54.27 12.30
CA ILE A 786 36.73 -53.32 11.74
C ILE A 786 35.31 -53.80 12.07
N ALA A 787 35.04 -55.09 12.26
CA ALA A 787 33.77 -55.55 12.82
C ALA A 787 33.71 -55.25 14.31
N THR A 788 34.82 -55.41 15.07
CA THR A 788 34.91 -54.99 16.48
C THR A 788 35.01 -53.46 16.63
N PHE A 789 35.65 -52.76 15.70
CA PHE A 789 35.71 -51.30 15.64
C PHE A 789 34.44 -50.68 15.07
N PHE A 790 33.69 -51.32 14.17
CA PHE A 790 32.33 -50.94 13.77
C PHE A 790 31.31 -51.43 14.79
N TRP A 791 31.57 -52.45 15.60
CA TRP A 791 30.76 -52.69 16.81
C TRP A 791 30.99 -51.58 17.84
N ARG A 792 32.24 -51.10 18.00
CA ARG A 792 32.57 -49.95 18.86
C ARG A 792 32.23 -48.58 18.26
N LYS A 793 32.24 -48.40 16.92
CA LYS A 793 31.85 -47.16 16.20
C LYS A 793 30.38 -47.11 15.85
N ARG A 794 29.68 -48.23 15.69
CA ARG A 794 28.20 -48.24 15.72
C ARG A 794 27.71 -47.90 17.13
N MET A 795 28.56 -48.03 18.14
CA MET A 795 28.39 -47.49 19.50
C MET A 795 28.96 -46.06 19.70
N GLN A 796 29.59 -45.39 18.72
CA GLN A 796 30.23 -44.05 18.90
C GLN A 796 30.06 -43.02 17.76
N ALA A 797 29.68 -43.39 16.53
CA ALA A 797 29.03 -42.49 15.56
C ALA A 797 27.55 -42.24 15.93
N GLN A 798 27.23 -42.68 17.16
CA GLN A 798 26.12 -42.34 17.99
C GLN A 798 26.26 -40.99 18.70
N ALA A 799 26.74 -39.94 17.99
CA ALA A 799 27.22 -38.75 18.68
C ALA A 799 26.76 -37.34 18.21
N HIS A 800 26.17 -37.10 17.02
CA HIS A 800 25.76 -35.70 16.69
C HIS A 800 24.38 -35.49 16.03
N PHE A 801 23.74 -36.53 15.49
CA PHE A 801 22.26 -36.70 15.54
C PHE A 801 21.85 -37.67 16.66
N GLN A 802 22.77 -37.93 17.59
CA GLN A 802 22.58 -38.83 18.73
C GLN A 802 22.87 -38.17 20.08
N GLN A 803 22.84 -36.84 20.11
CA GLN A 803 22.45 -36.16 21.35
C GLN A 803 20.92 -36.20 21.54
N PHE A 804 20.14 -36.45 20.47
CA PHE A 804 18.68 -36.55 20.52
C PHE A 804 18.13 -37.97 20.75
N ASN A 805 18.95 -39.02 20.59
CA ASN A 805 18.52 -40.43 20.60
C ASN A 805 19.15 -41.31 21.71
N LYS A 806 19.84 -40.73 22.71
CA LYS A 806 20.42 -41.53 23.80
C LYS A 806 19.40 -42.03 24.83
N HIS A 807 18.17 -41.51 24.79
CA HIS A 807 17.11 -41.86 25.75
C HIS A 807 15.73 -42.21 25.15
N MET A 808 15.48 -42.03 23.84
CA MET A 808 14.21 -42.42 23.22
C MET A 808 14.44 -43.47 22.12
N LYS A 809 13.67 -44.56 22.13
CA LYS A 809 13.81 -45.66 21.16
C LYS A 809 13.24 -45.24 19.80
N ASN A 810 14.03 -45.37 18.72
CA ASN A 810 13.61 -45.11 17.35
C ASN A 810 12.49 -46.06 16.92
N ILE A 811 11.38 -45.49 16.45
CA ILE A 811 10.20 -46.21 15.96
C ILE A 811 10.04 -45.98 14.45
N THR A 812 9.59 -46.99 13.71
CA THR A 812 9.44 -46.96 12.25
C THR A 812 7.99 -46.73 11.81
N TYR A 813 7.76 -46.48 10.52
CA TYR A 813 6.42 -46.46 9.92
C TYR A 813 5.63 -47.73 10.27
N ASP A 814 6.24 -48.91 10.09
CA ASP A 814 5.60 -50.20 10.37
C ASP A 814 5.21 -50.37 11.84
N ASP A 815 5.99 -49.81 12.77
CA ASP A 815 5.66 -49.83 14.19
C ASP A 815 4.42 -48.97 14.50
N ILE A 816 4.29 -47.83 13.82
CA ILE A 816 3.14 -46.94 13.93
C ILE A 816 1.89 -47.57 13.28
N VAL A 817 2.02 -48.20 12.12
CA VAL A 817 0.92 -48.93 11.46
C VAL A 817 0.41 -50.06 12.35
N LYS A 818 1.31 -50.85 12.94
CA LYS A 818 0.93 -51.93 13.88
C LYS A 818 0.30 -51.36 15.15
N ALA A 819 0.86 -50.29 15.71
CA ALA A 819 0.37 -49.70 16.95
C ALA A 819 -1.03 -49.09 16.83
N THR A 820 -1.37 -48.59 15.63
CA THR A 820 -2.67 -47.95 15.34
C THR A 820 -3.71 -48.89 14.74
N ASP A 821 -3.38 -50.19 14.61
CA ASP A 821 -4.21 -51.18 13.92
C ASP A 821 -4.55 -50.75 12.47
N MET A 822 -3.51 -50.54 11.66
CA MET A 822 -3.60 -50.06 10.28
C MET A 822 -4.37 -48.73 10.14
N PHE A 823 -4.15 -47.80 11.07
CA PHE A 823 -4.86 -46.51 11.12
C PHE A 823 -6.39 -46.64 11.21
N SER A 824 -6.89 -47.67 11.88
CA SER A 824 -8.33 -47.92 12.04
C SER A 824 -9.07 -46.68 12.56
N SER A 825 -10.24 -46.40 12.00
CA SER A 825 -11.11 -45.31 12.44
C SER A 825 -11.61 -45.50 13.87
N THR A 826 -11.64 -46.73 14.39
CA THR A 826 -11.99 -47.01 15.80
C THR A 826 -10.95 -46.51 16.80
N ASN A 827 -9.72 -46.27 16.33
CA ASN A 827 -8.61 -45.75 17.11
C ASN A 827 -8.40 -44.24 16.92
N LEU A 828 -9.15 -43.58 16.03
CA LEU A 828 -9.04 -42.14 15.83
C LEU A 828 -9.65 -41.39 17.02
N ILE A 829 -8.81 -40.64 17.76
CA ILE A 829 -9.24 -39.90 18.97
C ILE A 829 -9.24 -38.38 18.77
N GLY A 830 -8.67 -37.88 17.68
CA GLY A 830 -8.72 -36.46 17.34
C GLY A 830 -8.25 -36.14 15.92
N SER A 831 -8.70 -35.00 15.39
CA SER A 831 -8.26 -34.46 14.10
C SER A 831 -8.08 -32.95 14.22
N GLY A 832 -6.92 -32.45 13.78
CA GLY A 832 -6.58 -31.03 13.79
C GLY A 832 -6.16 -30.53 12.41
N SER A 833 -5.76 -29.26 12.33
CA SER A 833 -5.45 -28.54 11.08
C SER A 833 -4.30 -29.16 10.27
N PHE A 834 -3.34 -29.81 10.95
CA PHE A 834 -2.12 -30.34 10.34
C PHE A 834 -2.01 -31.88 10.42
N GLY A 835 -3.01 -32.58 10.96
CA GLY A 835 -2.88 -34.02 11.18
C GLY A 835 -4.00 -34.68 11.98
N ARG A 836 -3.81 -35.97 12.28
CA ARG A 836 -4.75 -36.82 13.03
C ARG A 836 -4.07 -37.46 14.23
N VAL A 837 -4.81 -37.72 15.29
CA VAL A 837 -4.33 -38.36 16.52
C VAL A 837 -5.03 -39.70 16.69
N TYR A 838 -4.23 -40.76 16.77
CA TYR A 838 -4.69 -42.13 16.97
C TYR A 838 -4.30 -42.63 18.35
N LYS A 839 -5.21 -43.37 18.97
CA LYS A 839 -4.92 -44.22 20.12
C LYS A 839 -4.21 -45.48 19.63
N GLY A 840 -3.12 -45.86 20.29
CA GLY A 840 -2.36 -47.04 19.90
C GLY A 840 -1.78 -47.81 21.06
N SER A 841 -1.32 -49.03 20.78
CA SER A 841 -0.59 -49.88 21.73
C SER A 841 0.75 -50.29 21.12
N MET A 842 1.85 -49.97 21.81
CA MET A 842 3.19 -50.24 21.32
C MET A 842 3.85 -51.34 22.14
N LYS A 843 4.52 -52.32 21.51
CA LYS A 843 5.21 -53.41 22.23
C LYS A 843 6.23 -52.93 23.28
N LEU A 844 6.73 -51.71 23.13
CA LEU A 844 7.76 -51.08 23.96
C LEU A 844 7.22 -50.30 25.17
N HIS A 845 5.91 -50.01 25.21
CA HIS A 845 5.22 -49.33 26.31
C HIS A 845 3.95 -50.12 26.67
N LYS A 846 3.86 -50.62 27.90
CA LYS A 846 2.73 -51.47 28.34
C LYS A 846 1.39 -50.73 28.34
N ASP A 847 1.42 -49.40 28.45
CA ASP A 847 0.23 -48.55 28.50
C ASP A 847 -0.16 -48.01 27.11
N GLN A 848 -1.42 -47.60 26.96
CA GLN A 848 -1.91 -46.98 25.73
C GLN A 848 -1.20 -45.65 25.45
N VAL A 849 -0.95 -45.36 24.18
CA VAL A 849 -0.29 -44.13 23.70
C VAL A 849 -1.20 -43.34 22.76
N ALA A 850 -0.93 -42.04 22.64
CA ALA A 850 -1.54 -41.16 21.64
C ALA A 850 -0.49 -40.84 20.55
N ILE A 851 -0.83 -41.08 19.29
CA ILE A 851 0.06 -40.99 18.13
C ILE A 851 -0.48 -39.90 17.21
N LYS A 852 0.18 -38.74 17.19
CA LYS A 852 -0.15 -37.62 16.30
C LYS A 852 0.60 -37.80 14.99
N ILE A 853 -0.13 -38.00 13.90
CA ILE A 853 0.39 -38.19 12.55
C ILE A 853 0.15 -36.90 11.77
N PHE A 854 1.21 -36.36 11.18
CA PHE A 854 1.16 -35.12 10.43
C PHE A 854 0.81 -35.41 8.97
N ASN A 855 -0.17 -34.69 8.43
CA ASN A 855 -0.47 -34.74 7.02
C ASN A 855 0.45 -33.78 6.27
N LEU A 856 1.57 -34.29 5.76
CA LEU A 856 2.59 -33.47 5.09
C LEU A 856 2.14 -32.91 3.74
N SER A 857 0.98 -33.33 3.21
CA SER A 857 0.36 -32.68 2.05
C SER A 857 -0.25 -31.31 2.37
N ILE A 858 -0.44 -30.99 3.67
CA ILE A 858 -0.98 -29.70 4.12
C ILE A 858 0.17 -28.69 4.27
N ASN A 859 0.07 -27.54 3.60
CA ASN A 859 1.07 -26.48 3.69
C ASN A 859 1.26 -26.02 5.15
N GLY A 860 2.50 -25.98 5.61
CA GLY A 860 2.86 -25.66 7.00
C GLY A 860 2.90 -26.85 7.96
N ALA A 861 2.40 -28.04 7.62
CA ALA A 861 2.41 -29.21 8.51
C ALA A 861 3.83 -29.67 8.88
N HIS A 862 4.79 -29.59 7.95
CA HIS A 862 6.20 -29.84 8.25
C HIS A 862 6.78 -28.84 9.26
N ARG A 863 6.48 -27.54 9.10
CA ARG A 863 6.90 -26.50 10.04
C ARG A 863 6.23 -26.68 11.41
N SER A 864 4.98 -27.11 11.44
CA SER A 864 4.24 -27.44 12.66
C SER A 864 4.90 -28.61 13.42
N PHE A 865 5.28 -29.68 12.72
CA PHE A 865 6.05 -30.79 13.30
C PHE A 865 7.38 -30.32 13.91
N LEU A 866 8.14 -29.49 13.18
CA LEU A 866 9.41 -28.95 13.68
C LEU A 866 9.23 -28.04 14.89
N ALA A 867 8.25 -27.13 14.85
CA ALA A 867 7.94 -26.23 15.96
C ALA A 867 7.55 -27.01 17.23
N GLU A 868 6.73 -28.06 17.09
CA GLU A 868 6.31 -28.90 18.22
C GLU A 868 7.47 -29.73 18.78
N CYS A 869 8.34 -30.27 17.91
CA CYS A 869 9.57 -30.94 18.35
C CYS A 869 10.52 -29.99 19.09
N GLU A 870 10.69 -28.77 18.59
CA GLU A 870 11.61 -27.79 19.14
C GLU A 870 11.11 -27.22 20.48
N ALA A 871 9.83 -26.87 20.56
CA ALA A 871 9.16 -26.42 21.78
C ALA A 871 9.28 -27.47 22.89
N LEU A 872 8.89 -28.72 22.62
CA LEU A 872 8.86 -29.80 23.61
C LEU A 872 10.26 -30.38 23.91
N ARG A 873 11.25 -30.14 23.05
CA ARG A 873 12.67 -30.39 23.37
C ARG A 873 13.16 -29.44 24.47
N ASN A 874 12.75 -28.18 24.37
CA ASN A 874 13.29 -27.09 25.17
C ASN A 874 12.44 -26.78 26.42
N ALA A 875 11.18 -27.22 26.47
CA ALA A 875 10.29 -27.09 27.62
C ALA A 875 10.20 -28.40 28.43
N ARG A 876 10.47 -28.34 29.74
CA ARG A 876 10.32 -29.47 30.66
C ARG A 876 9.61 -29.03 31.93
N HIS A 877 8.32 -29.30 32.01
CA HIS A 877 7.47 -28.95 33.15
C HIS A 877 6.46 -30.07 33.42
N ARG A 878 6.04 -30.23 34.68
CA ARG A 878 5.10 -31.28 35.09
C ARG A 878 3.72 -31.16 34.44
N ASN A 879 3.32 -29.95 34.04
CA ASN A 879 2.03 -29.64 33.41
C ASN A 879 2.18 -29.37 31.89
N ILE A 880 3.22 -29.88 31.25
CA ILE A 880 3.40 -29.82 29.78
C ILE A 880 3.52 -31.26 29.26
N VAL A 881 2.85 -31.57 28.15
CA VAL A 881 2.88 -32.92 27.58
C VAL A 881 4.30 -33.33 27.18
N LYS A 882 4.70 -34.55 27.53
CA LYS A 882 6.04 -35.08 27.22
C LYS A 882 6.00 -35.94 25.97
N ILE A 883 6.99 -35.78 25.09
CA ILE A 883 7.20 -36.70 23.97
C ILE A 883 7.75 -38.03 24.50
N ILE A 884 7.10 -39.15 24.19
CA ILE A 884 7.60 -40.51 24.46
C ILE A 884 8.65 -40.89 23.43
N THR A 885 8.33 -40.68 22.15
CA THR A 885 9.20 -40.91 21.00
C THR A 885 8.60 -40.23 19.76
N LEU A 886 9.33 -40.21 18.66
CA LEU A 886 8.87 -39.69 17.37
C LEU A 886 9.28 -40.61 16.23
N CYS A 887 8.52 -40.55 15.15
CA CYS A 887 8.82 -41.21 13.88
C CYS A 887 9.08 -40.13 12.83
N SER A 888 10.24 -40.18 12.19
CA SER A 888 10.54 -39.45 10.96
C SER A 888 11.14 -40.47 10.00
N SER A 889 10.28 -41.10 9.21
CA SER A 889 10.64 -42.18 8.28
C SER A 889 9.95 -41.95 6.94
N VAL A 890 9.97 -42.95 6.06
CA VAL A 890 9.23 -42.93 4.79
C VAL A 890 8.15 -44.00 4.81
N ASP A 891 7.03 -43.74 4.16
CA ASP A 891 5.97 -44.71 3.94
C ASP A 891 6.33 -45.68 2.78
N PRO A 892 5.52 -46.74 2.53
CA PRO A 892 5.79 -47.73 1.47
C PRO A 892 5.77 -47.16 0.04
N THR A 893 5.26 -45.94 -0.15
CA THR A 893 5.27 -45.23 -1.45
C THR A 893 6.52 -44.38 -1.64
N GLY A 894 7.38 -44.31 -0.62
CA GLY A 894 8.58 -43.48 -0.60
C GLY A 894 8.33 -42.04 -0.17
N ALA A 895 7.12 -41.70 0.29
CA ALA A 895 6.80 -40.36 0.77
C ALA A 895 7.22 -40.17 2.25
N ASP A 896 7.60 -38.95 2.60
CA ASP A 896 7.95 -38.59 3.98
C ASP A 896 6.78 -38.87 4.94
N PHE A 897 7.07 -39.53 6.07
CA PHE A 897 6.13 -39.82 7.12
C PHE A 897 6.64 -39.31 8.48
N LYS A 898 5.82 -38.47 9.13
CA LYS A 898 6.16 -37.86 10.42
C LYS A 898 5.05 -38.08 11.44
N ALA A 899 5.44 -38.56 12.62
CA ALA A 899 4.53 -38.74 13.75
C ALA A 899 5.23 -38.47 15.09
N ILE A 900 4.47 -38.02 16.09
CA ILE A 900 4.92 -37.84 17.46
C ILE A 900 4.06 -38.70 18.38
N VAL A 901 4.70 -39.41 19.32
CA VAL A 901 4.04 -40.29 20.28
C VAL A 901 4.05 -39.65 21.67
N PHE A 902 2.87 -39.55 22.27
CA PHE A 902 2.61 -38.99 23.58
C PHE A 902 1.99 -40.03 24.52
N PRO A 903 2.05 -39.83 25.85
CA PRO A 903 1.23 -40.59 26.79
C PRO A 903 -0.24 -40.42 26.46
N ASN A 904 -1.02 -41.50 26.54
CA ASN A 904 -2.46 -41.39 26.37
C ASN A 904 -3.10 -40.79 27.63
N MET A 905 -3.74 -39.65 27.49
CA MET A 905 -4.42 -38.95 28.57
C MET A 905 -5.85 -39.51 28.69
N LEU A 906 -6.09 -40.36 29.71
CA LEU A 906 -7.30 -41.19 29.81
C LEU A 906 -8.59 -40.37 29.96
N ASN A 907 -8.51 -39.18 30.55
CA ASN A 907 -9.66 -38.29 30.71
C ASN A 907 -9.88 -37.37 29.49
N GLY A 908 -9.09 -37.52 28.42
CA GLY A 908 -9.27 -36.76 27.18
C GLY A 908 -8.79 -35.31 27.31
N ASN A 909 -9.45 -34.40 26.59
CA ASN A 909 -9.16 -32.97 26.65
C ASN A 909 -10.26 -32.20 27.39
N LEU A 910 -9.94 -31.00 27.88
CA LEU A 910 -10.82 -30.17 28.68
C LEU A 910 -12.12 -29.78 27.93
N ASP A 911 -12.07 -29.61 26.60
CA ASP A 911 -13.27 -29.30 25.79
C ASP A 911 -14.36 -30.38 25.95
N MET A 912 -13.98 -31.65 26.09
CA MET A 912 -14.93 -32.76 26.28
C MET A 912 -15.68 -32.69 27.62
N TRP A 913 -15.10 -32.03 28.62
CA TRP A 913 -15.68 -31.88 29.95
C TRP A 913 -16.54 -30.62 30.06
N LEU A 914 -16.13 -29.55 29.39
CA LEU A 914 -16.89 -28.30 29.36
C LEU A 914 -18.10 -28.38 28.41
N ASN A 915 -18.00 -29.16 27.33
CA ASN A 915 -18.92 -29.04 26.20
C ASN A 915 -19.38 -30.41 25.66
N GLN A 916 -20.43 -30.98 26.25
CA GLN A 916 -20.97 -32.30 25.86
C GLN A 916 -22.07 -32.21 24.80
N LYS A 917 -22.00 -33.08 23.78
CA LYS A 917 -23.12 -33.38 22.86
C LYS A 917 -24.07 -34.38 23.53
N ALA A 918 -25.37 -34.26 23.27
CA ALA A 918 -26.52 -34.85 23.99
C ALA A 918 -26.57 -36.39 24.20
N HIS A 919 -25.53 -37.17 23.88
CA HIS A 919 -25.58 -38.65 23.83
C HIS A 919 -24.43 -39.36 24.55
N SER A 920 -23.89 -38.82 25.65
CA SER A 920 -22.88 -39.50 26.48
C SER A 920 -23.13 -39.28 27.99
N PRO A 921 -22.73 -40.21 28.88
CA PRO A 921 -22.94 -40.07 30.31
C PRO A 921 -22.28 -38.79 30.85
N ARG A 922 -23.03 -38.06 31.68
CA ARG A 922 -22.72 -36.70 32.14
C ARG A 922 -21.44 -36.68 32.98
N LYS A 923 -20.34 -36.17 32.41
CA LYS A 923 -19.10 -35.90 33.16
C LYS A 923 -19.09 -34.43 33.59
N ILE A 924 -19.08 -34.13 34.88
CA ILE A 924 -19.14 -32.75 35.41
C ILE A 924 -17.81 -32.45 36.12
N LEU A 925 -17.26 -31.26 35.90
CA LEU A 925 -16.08 -30.77 36.63
C LEU A 925 -16.51 -30.05 37.90
N THR A 926 -16.05 -30.55 39.05
CA THR A 926 -16.25 -29.88 40.34
C THR A 926 -15.43 -28.60 40.43
N LEU A 927 -15.78 -27.69 41.34
CA LEU A 927 -15.02 -26.45 41.54
C LEU A 927 -13.56 -26.74 41.91
N SER A 928 -13.32 -27.71 42.79
CA SER A 928 -11.96 -28.16 43.15
C SER A 928 -11.14 -28.56 41.93
N GLN A 929 -11.73 -29.33 41.01
CA GLN A 929 -11.07 -29.73 39.77
C GLN A 929 -10.77 -28.54 38.87
N ARG A 930 -11.69 -27.58 38.71
CA ARG A 930 -11.47 -26.38 37.90
C ARG A 930 -10.38 -25.48 38.47
N ILE A 931 -10.31 -25.33 39.80
CA ILE A 931 -9.23 -24.59 40.50
C ILE A 931 -7.87 -25.26 40.24
N ASN A 932 -7.80 -26.59 40.38
CA ASN A 932 -6.58 -27.35 40.14
C ASN A 932 -6.12 -27.25 38.69
N ILE A 933 -7.03 -27.39 37.73
CA ILE A 933 -6.74 -27.25 36.30
C ILE A 933 -6.25 -25.82 35.99
N ALA A 934 -6.93 -24.78 36.49
CA ALA A 934 -6.51 -23.40 36.28
C ALA A 934 -5.10 -23.13 36.84
N LEU A 935 -4.78 -23.69 38.01
CA LEU A 935 -3.47 -23.57 38.63
C LEU A 935 -2.37 -24.31 37.86
N ASP A 936 -2.63 -25.54 37.43
CA ASP A 936 -1.73 -26.34 36.61
C ASP A 936 -1.37 -25.62 35.30
N LEU A 937 -2.38 -25.03 34.64
CA LEU A 937 -2.20 -24.22 33.45
C LEU A 937 -1.41 -22.94 33.73
N ALA A 938 -1.70 -22.24 34.83
CA ALA A 938 -0.98 -21.03 35.20
C ALA A 938 0.50 -21.31 35.48
N TYR A 939 0.83 -22.42 36.15
CA TYR A 939 2.22 -22.86 36.34
C TYR A 939 2.91 -23.23 35.02
N ALA A 940 2.22 -23.92 34.12
CA ALA A 940 2.79 -24.24 32.81
C ALA A 940 3.12 -22.96 32.02
N MET A 941 2.22 -21.99 31.99
CA MET A 941 2.43 -20.75 31.24
C MET A 941 3.47 -19.83 31.88
N ASP A 942 3.51 -19.74 33.21
CA ASP A 942 4.59 -19.03 33.92
C ASP A 942 5.96 -19.63 33.61
N TYR A 943 6.07 -20.96 33.62
CA TYR A 943 7.28 -21.65 33.22
C TYR A 943 7.71 -21.30 31.78
N LEU A 944 6.77 -21.30 30.83
CA LEU A 944 7.04 -20.99 29.43
C LEU A 944 7.45 -19.53 29.20
N HIS A 945 6.82 -18.58 29.89
CA HIS A 945 7.04 -17.15 29.69
C HIS A 945 8.23 -16.61 30.45
N ASN A 946 8.45 -17.07 31.68
CA ASN A 946 9.38 -16.45 32.63
C ASN A 946 10.56 -17.33 33.03
N GLN A 947 10.43 -18.66 32.95
CA GLN A 947 11.44 -19.60 33.48
C GLN A 947 12.26 -20.31 32.38
N CYS A 948 11.83 -20.23 31.11
CA CYS A 948 12.61 -20.71 29.97
C CYS A 948 13.73 -19.73 29.60
N ALA A 949 14.88 -20.25 29.15
CA ALA A 949 16.05 -19.43 28.77
C ALA A 949 15.74 -18.39 27.67
N SER A 950 14.79 -18.70 26.80
CA SER A 950 14.12 -17.75 25.92
C SER A 950 12.62 -17.95 26.10
N PRO A 951 11.81 -16.88 26.29
CA PRO A 951 10.37 -17.01 26.47
C PRO A 951 9.73 -17.75 25.29
N LEU A 952 8.99 -18.82 25.58
CA LEU A 952 8.28 -19.62 24.59
C LEU A 952 6.80 -19.24 24.59
N ILE A 953 6.31 -18.73 23.45
CA ILE A 953 4.93 -18.29 23.26
C ILE A 953 4.16 -19.43 22.57
N HIS A 954 3.06 -19.89 23.17
CA HIS A 954 2.26 -21.04 22.70
C HIS A 954 1.41 -20.73 21.46
N CYS A 955 0.78 -19.54 21.42
CA CYS A 955 -0.04 -19.02 20.32
C CYS A 955 -1.37 -19.75 20.00
N ASP A 956 -1.77 -20.79 20.75
CA ASP A 956 -3.03 -21.53 20.52
C ASP A 956 -3.58 -22.20 21.79
N LEU A 957 -3.61 -21.45 22.90
CA LEU A 957 -4.12 -21.97 24.18
C LEU A 957 -5.66 -21.99 24.17
N LYS A 958 -6.25 -23.18 24.28
CA LYS A 958 -7.70 -23.43 24.25
C LYS A 958 -8.05 -24.77 24.93
N PRO A 959 -9.30 -25.03 25.34
CA PRO A 959 -9.68 -26.26 26.04
C PRO A 959 -9.32 -27.56 25.32
N SER A 960 -9.41 -27.62 23.98
CA SER A 960 -9.08 -28.84 23.23
C SER A 960 -7.58 -29.16 23.19
N ASN A 961 -6.73 -28.20 23.55
CA ASN A 961 -5.28 -28.37 23.67
C ASN A 961 -4.84 -28.61 25.12
N ILE A 962 -5.78 -28.68 26.08
CA ILE A 962 -5.50 -29.04 27.48
C ILE A 962 -5.90 -30.50 27.70
N LEU A 963 -4.94 -31.36 27.98
CA LEU A 963 -5.18 -32.78 28.22
C LEU A 963 -5.23 -33.10 29.71
N LEU A 964 -6.06 -34.08 30.09
CA LEU A 964 -6.28 -34.49 31.48
C LEU A 964 -5.86 -35.95 31.68
N ASP A 965 -4.94 -36.19 32.62
CA ASP A 965 -4.56 -37.55 33.00
C ASP A 965 -5.59 -38.22 33.92
N HIS A 966 -5.28 -39.41 34.45
CA HIS A 966 -6.21 -40.16 35.31
C HIS A 966 -6.55 -39.45 36.62
N ASP A 967 -5.68 -38.57 37.13
CA ASP A 967 -5.84 -37.82 38.38
C ASP A 967 -6.44 -36.43 38.16
N MET A 968 -6.89 -36.13 36.93
CA MET A 968 -7.39 -34.81 36.52
C MET A 968 -6.32 -33.71 36.57
N VAL A 969 -5.04 -34.07 36.50
CA VAL A 969 -3.95 -33.10 36.35
C VAL A 969 -3.95 -32.59 34.91
N ALA A 970 -3.80 -31.27 34.75
CA ALA A 970 -3.84 -30.63 33.43
C ALA A 970 -2.45 -30.53 32.79
N TYR A 971 -2.40 -30.84 31.48
CA TYR A 971 -1.20 -30.76 30.65
C TYR A 971 -1.47 -29.90 29.41
N VAL A 972 -0.61 -28.90 29.19
CA VAL A 972 -0.61 -28.10 27.96
C VAL A 972 -0.02 -28.91 26.81
N SER A 973 -0.70 -28.92 25.66
CA SER A 973 -0.34 -29.68 24.47
C SER A 973 -0.52 -28.89 23.16
N ASP A 974 -0.10 -29.45 22.03
CA ASP A 974 -0.17 -28.86 20.69
C ASP A 974 0.65 -27.56 20.49
N PHE A 975 1.97 -27.72 20.50
CA PHE A 975 2.93 -26.63 20.29
C PHE A 975 3.19 -26.34 18.80
N GLY A 976 2.31 -26.77 17.90
CA GLY A 976 2.47 -26.64 16.45
C GLY A 976 2.59 -25.18 15.95
N LEU A 977 2.11 -24.21 16.74
CA LEU A 977 2.21 -22.77 16.46
C LEU A 977 3.21 -22.03 17.37
N ALA A 978 3.89 -22.72 18.29
CA ALA A 978 4.72 -22.10 19.31
C ALA A 978 6.00 -21.44 18.74
N ARG A 979 6.48 -20.36 19.36
CA ARG A 979 7.65 -19.59 18.92
C ARG A 979 8.44 -19.00 20.08
N PHE A 980 9.77 -18.92 19.94
CA PHE A 980 10.65 -18.24 20.90
C PHE A 980 10.67 -16.72 20.67
N GLN A 981 10.62 -15.94 21.75
CA GLN A 981 10.68 -14.48 21.71
C GLN A 981 12.15 -14.01 21.60
N CYS A 982 12.54 -13.44 20.45
CA CYS A 982 13.92 -12.97 20.21
C CYS A 982 14.16 -11.55 20.78
N THR A 983 15.16 -11.40 21.65
CA THR A 983 15.59 -10.14 22.28
C THR A 983 16.88 -9.57 21.62
N LYS A 984 16.70 -8.85 20.51
CA LYS A 984 17.56 -7.82 19.84
C LYS A 984 19.07 -8.06 19.52
N SER A 985 19.42 -7.52 18.34
CA SER A 985 20.74 -7.07 17.83
C SER A 985 21.60 -8.03 16.98
N SER A 986 21.12 -8.35 15.78
CA SER A 986 21.97 -8.33 14.59
C SER A 986 21.13 -7.89 13.39
N ALA A 987 21.67 -6.97 12.60
CA ALA A 987 21.02 -6.43 11.43
C ALA A 987 21.08 -7.44 10.28
N HIS A 988 20.21 -8.45 10.33
CA HIS A 988 19.79 -9.23 9.18
C HIS A 988 18.30 -9.47 9.34
N GLN A 989 17.50 -8.71 8.59
CA GLN A 989 16.08 -8.98 8.44
C GLN A 989 15.95 -10.34 7.74
N ASP A 990 15.60 -11.36 8.52
CA ASP A 990 14.97 -12.57 7.99
C ASP A 990 13.67 -12.16 7.31
N SER A 991 13.75 -11.99 5.99
CA SER A 991 12.61 -11.85 5.09
C SER A 991 11.88 -13.18 4.95
N SER A 992 11.31 -13.66 6.06
CA SER A 992 10.34 -14.75 6.08
C SER A 992 9.16 -14.46 7.02
N ALA A 993 8.72 -13.19 7.04
CA ALA A 993 7.39 -12.80 7.52
C ALA A 993 6.37 -12.91 6.37
N SER A 994 6.24 -14.10 5.78
CA SER A 994 5.23 -14.42 4.77
C SER A 994 4.42 -15.64 5.20
N LEU A 995 3.42 -15.37 6.06
CA LEU A 995 2.17 -16.10 6.19
C LEU A 995 1.22 -15.17 6.95
N ALA A 996 0.55 -14.30 6.18
CA ALA A 996 -0.60 -13.55 6.65
C ALA A 996 -1.75 -14.53 6.91
N GLY A 997 -1.87 -14.99 8.15
CA GLY A 997 -2.98 -15.76 8.64
C GLY A 997 -3.16 -15.47 10.13
N LEU A 998 -4.40 -15.26 10.58
CA LEU A 998 -4.74 -15.18 12.00
C LEU A 998 -4.16 -16.40 12.72
N LYS A 999 -3.22 -16.19 13.66
CA LYS A 999 -2.59 -17.26 14.44
C LYS A 999 -3.41 -17.47 15.72
N GLY A 1000 -3.85 -18.71 15.93
CA GLY A 1000 -4.66 -19.12 17.08
C GLY A 1000 -6.08 -19.56 16.69
N SER A 1001 -6.87 -19.98 17.66
CA SER A 1001 -8.23 -20.49 17.46
C SER A 1001 -9.30 -19.43 17.68
N ILE A 1002 -10.29 -19.39 16.79
CA ILE A 1002 -11.42 -18.46 16.84
C ILE A 1002 -12.05 -18.46 18.25
N GLY A 1003 -12.23 -17.27 18.82
CA GLY A 1003 -12.73 -17.07 20.19
C GLY A 1003 -11.63 -16.86 21.24
N TYR A 1004 -10.40 -17.33 20.99
CA TYR A 1004 -9.26 -17.21 21.93
C TYR A 1004 -8.14 -16.31 21.38
N ILE A 1005 -8.21 -15.90 20.11
CA ILE A 1005 -7.21 -15.04 19.47
C ILE A 1005 -7.20 -13.66 20.15
N PRO A 1006 -6.03 -13.19 20.62
CA PRO A 1006 -5.89 -11.85 21.19
C PRO A 1006 -6.25 -10.77 20.16
N PRO A 1007 -6.98 -9.70 20.54
CA PRO A 1007 -7.37 -8.63 19.62
C PRO A 1007 -6.17 -7.99 18.88
N GLU A 1008 -5.01 -7.90 19.53
CA GLU A 1008 -3.81 -7.29 18.96
C GLU A 1008 -3.17 -8.11 17.83
N TYR A 1009 -3.46 -9.42 17.72
CA TYR A 1009 -2.96 -10.27 16.62
C TYR A 1009 -3.69 -9.99 15.30
N GLY A 1010 -4.87 -9.37 15.35
CA GLY A 1010 -5.58 -8.86 14.17
C GLY A 1010 -5.13 -7.46 13.74
N MET A 1011 -4.43 -6.72 14.61
CA MET A 1011 -4.01 -5.32 14.37
C MET A 1011 -2.49 -5.15 14.18
N SER A 1012 -1.69 -6.15 14.57
CA SER A 1012 -0.22 -6.13 14.49
C SER A 1012 0.33 -7.52 14.15
N GLN A 1013 1.49 -7.61 13.47
CA GLN A 1013 2.10 -8.89 13.09
C GLN A 1013 2.96 -9.55 14.21
N ASN A 1014 3.02 -8.96 15.40
CA ASN A 1014 3.95 -9.38 16.45
C ASN A 1014 3.25 -10.23 17.52
N ILE A 1015 3.65 -11.50 17.63
CA ILE A 1015 3.25 -12.40 18.71
C ILE A 1015 3.95 -12.04 20.04
N SER A 1016 3.30 -12.27 21.17
CA SER A 1016 3.84 -11.94 22.50
C SER A 1016 3.34 -12.90 23.58
N THR A 1017 4.07 -12.96 24.71
CA THR A 1017 3.64 -13.68 25.91
C THR A 1017 2.30 -13.16 26.45
N THR A 1018 2.03 -11.85 26.34
CA THR A 1018 0.73 -11.25 26.72
C THR A 1018 -0.44 -11.76 25.87
N GLY A 1019 -0.19 -12.26 24.66
CA GLY A 1019 -1.22 -12.89 23.84
C GLY A 1019 -1.67 -14.25 24.39
N ASP A 1020 -0.73 -15.05 24.91
CA ASP A 1020 -1.09 -16.28 25.62
C ASP A 1020 -1.86 -16.01 26.92
N VAL A 1021 -1.52 -14.91 27.64
CA VAL A 1021 -2.25 -14.46 28.83
C VAL A 1021 -3.72 -14.18 28.51
N TYR A 1022 -4.00 -13.54 27.35
CA TYR A 1022 -5.37 -13.33 26.89
C TYR A 1022 -6.11 -14.65 26.67
N SER A 1023 -5.47 -15.57 25.96
CA SER A 1023 -6.03 -16.90 25.67
C SER A 1023 -6.33 -17.68 26.97
N PHE A 1024 -5.43 -17.59 27.96
CA PHE A 1024 -5.64 -18.14 29.31
C PHE A 1024 -6.84 -17.50 30.01
N GLY A 1025 -6.99 -16.17 29.91
CA GLY A 1025 -8.13 -15.45 30.48
C GLY A 1025 -9.46 -15.91 29.91
N VAL A 1026 -9.56 -16.06 28.58
CA VAL A 1026 -10.76 -16.57 27.91
C VAL A 1026 -11.06 -18.01 28.32
N LEU A 1027 -10.04 -18.88 28.35
CA LEU A 1027 -10.17 -20.27 28.80
C LEU A 1027 -10.67 -20.36 30.25
N LEU A 1028 -10.15 -19.50 31.15
CA LEU A 1028 -10.58 -19.43 32.54
C LEU A 1028 -12.04 -18.99 32.66
N LEU A 1029 -12.47 -17.98 31.88
CA LEU A 1029 -13.88 -17.55 31.87
C LEU A 1029 -14.82 -18.64 31.32
N GLU A 1030 -14.41 -19.37 30.30
CA GLU A 1030 -15.18 -20.52 29.80
C GLU A 1030 -15.27 -21.63 30.85
N MET A 1031 -14.19 -21.91 31.59
CA MET A 1031 -14.24 -22.84 32.71
C MET A 1031 -15.17 -22.35 33.83
N MET A 1032 -15.29 -21.06 34.10
CA MET A 1032 -16.18 -20.58 35.17
C MET A 1032 -17.65 -20.51 34.75
N THR A 1033 -17.92 -20.30 33.47
CA THR A 1033 -19.28 -20.06 32.94
C THR A 1033 -19.88 -21.26 32.23
N GLY A 1034 -19.06 -22.23 31.79
CA GLY A 1034 -19.48 -23.32 30.90
C GLY A 1034 -19.91 -22.84 29.50
N CYS A 1035 -19.58 -21.61 29.12
CA CYS A 1035 -20.01 -20.97 27.88
C CYS A 1035 -18.84 -20.88 26.90
N ARG A 1036 -18.96 -21.48 25.70
CA ARG A 1036 -17.90 -21.34 24.69
C ARG A 1036 -17.88 -19.91 24.17
N PRO A 1037 -16.70 -19.31 23.92
CA PRO A 1037 -16.61 -17.99 23.28
C PRO A 1037 -17.20 -17.95 21.86
N THR A 1038 -17.48 -19.12 21.26
CA THR A 1038 -18.11 -19.30 19.96
C THR A 1038 -19.58 -19.71 20.02
N ASP A 1039 -20.21 -19.72 21.20
CA ASP A 1039 -21.64 -20.03 21.33
C ASP A 1039 -22.49 -19.01 20.55
N GLU A 1040 -23.63 -19.45 19.99
CA GLU A 1040 -24.51 -18.60 19.17
C GLU A 1040 -24.98 -17.34 19.91
N LYS A 1041 -25.09 -17.37 21.24
CA LYS A 1041 -25.45 -16.21 22.07
C LYS A 1041 -24.45 -15.04 22.00
N PHE A 1042 -23.23 -15.30 21.51
CA PHE A 1042 -22.18 -14.29 21.31
C PHE A 1042 -22.10 -13.79 19.84
N SER A 1043 -22.96 -14.26 18.95
CA SER A 1043 -23.00 -13.87 17.53
C SER A 1043 -23.35 -12.39 17.27
N ASN A 1044 -23.92 -11.69 18.26
CA ASN A 1044 -24.27 -10.27 18.18
C ASN A 1044 -23.09 -9.31 18.49
N GLY A 1045 -21.85 -9.82 18.51
CA GLY A 1045 -20.65 -9.02 18.73
C GLY A 1045 -20.26 -8.78 20.20
N THR A 1046 -20.99 -9.38 21.14
CA THR A 1046 -20.58 -9.42 22.56
C THR A 1046 -19.64 -10.59 22.81
N SER A 1047 -18.44 -10.34 23.30
CA SER A 1047 -17.48 -11.39 23.68
C SER A 1047 -17.82 -12.06 25.00
N LEU A 1048 -17.27 -13.26 25.25
CA LEU A 1048 -17.38 -13.93 26.55
C LEU A 1048 -16.86 -13.05 27.70
N HIS A 1049 -15.79 -12.28 27.45
CA HIS A 1049 -15.26 -11.30 28.40
C HIS A 1049 -16.33 -10.26 28.78
N GLU A 1050 -16.94 -9.59 27.79
CA GLU A 1050 -17.96 -8.55 28.02
C GLU A 1050 -19.26 -9.10 28.61
N PHE A 1051 -19.57 -10.38 28.36
CA PHE A 1051 -20.70 -11.05 29.01
C PHE A 1051 -20.47 -11.21 30.51
N VAL A 1052 -19.28 -11.65 30.91
CA VAL A 1052 -18.94 -11.85 32.33
C VAL A 1052 -18.66 -10.52 33.04
N ASP A 1053 -18.01 -9.56 32.36
CA ASP A 1053 -17.69 -8.24 32.92
C ASP A 1053 -18.97 -7.48 33.35
N ARG A 1054 -20.05 -7.60 32.56
CA ARG A 1054 -21.35 -6.99 32.88
C ARG A 1054 -22.01 -7.55 34.15
N ALA A 1055 -21.73 -8.80 34.51
CA ALA A 1055 -22.25 -9.43 35.71
C ALA A 1055 -21.32 -9.24 36.92
N PHE A 1056 -20.06 -8.86 36.71
CA PHE A 1056 -19.06 -8.72 37.76
C PHE A 1056 -19.17 -7.38 38.52
N PRO A 1057 -18.98 -7.33 39.85
CA PRO A 1057 -18.83 -8.46 40.78
C PRO A 1057 -20.16 -8.94 41.39
N LYS A 1058 -21.27 -8.22 41.19
CA LYS A 1058 -22.49 -8.40 42.01
C LYS A 1058 -23.40 -9.53 41.56
N ASN A 1059 -23.45 -9.83 40.26
CA ASN A 1059 -24.36 -10.80 39.66
C ASN A 1059 -23.60 -12.00 39.09
N VAL A 1060 -22.41 -12.31 39.62
CA VAL A 1060 -21.55 -13.39 39.11
C VAL A 1060 -22.27 -14.75 39.16
N GLU A 1061 -23.12 -14.96 40.16
CA GLU A 1061 -23.97 -16.15 40.31
C GLU A 1061 -24.92 -16.41 39.12
N GLU A 1062 -25.28 -15.38 38.35
CA GLU A 1062 -26.18 -15.50 37.19
C GLU A 1062 -25.45 -16.01 35.92
N VAL A 1063 -24.12 -15.93 35.89
CA VAL A 1063 -23.31 -16.25 34.70
C VAL A 1063 -22.37 -17.43 34.87
N VAL A 1064 -22.11 -17.87 36.11
CA VAL A 1064 -21.26 -19.02 36.40
C VAL A 1064 -22.01 -20.35 36.22
N ASP A 1065 -21.28 -21.41 35.92
CA ASP A 1065 -21.83 -22.73 35.72
C ASP A 1065 -22.48 -23.25 37.02
N PRO A 1066 -23.81 -23.43 37.07
CA PRO A 1066 -24.53 -23.81 38.29
C PRO A 1066 -24.17 -25.22 38.78
N THR A 1067 -23.54 -26.03 37.93
CA THR A 1067 -23.09 -27.38 38.32
C THR A 1067 -21.87 -27.36 39.24
N MET A 1068 -21.17 -26.23 39.36
CA MET A 1068 -19.99 -26.08 40.22
C MET A 1068 -20.33 -26.02 41.71
N LEU A 1069 -21.59 -25.74 42.07
CA LEU A 1069 -22.06 -25.54 43.45
C LEU A 1069 -22.84 -26.74 44.00
N GLN A 1070 -22.92 -27.86 43.28
CA GLN A 1070 -23.80 -28.98 43.63
C GLN A 1070 -23.33 -29.82 44.83
N ASP A 1071 -22.06 -29.71 45.23
CA ASP A 1071 -21.44 -30.53 46.28
C ASP A 1071 -20.99 -29.73 47.53
N ASP A 1072 -21.20 -28.39 47.58
CA ASP A 1072 -20.65 -27.51 48.62
C ASP A 1072 -21.69 -27.04 49.64
N ILE A 1073 -21.45 -27.37 50.92
CA ILE A 1073 -22.35 -27.05 52.06
C ILE A 1073 -22.33 -25.54 52.41
N SER A 1074 -21.26 -24.80 52.02
CA SER A 1074 -21.08 -23.35 52.24
C SER A 1074 -20.99 -22.55 50.92
N ALA A 1075 -22.02 -22.68 50.06
CA ALA A 1075 -22.06 -22.08 48.72
C ALA A 1075 -21.76 -20.57 48.68
N THR A 1076 -22.22 -19.80 49.69
CA THR A 1076 -21.98 -18.34 49.78
C THR A 1076 -20.52 -17.99 50.05
N GLU A 1077 -19.84 -18.76 50.90
CA GLU A 1077 -18.44 -18.52 51.25
C GLU A 1077 -17.51 -18.91 50.09
N VAL A 1078 -17.84 -20.00 49.40
CA VAL A 1078 -17.16 -20.47 48.19
C VAL A 1078 -17.32 -19.47 47.03
N LEU A 1079 -18.52 -18.92 46.83
CA LEU A 1079 -18.76 -17.88 45.83
C LEU A 1079 -17.89 -16.64 46.06
N GLN A 1080 -17.85 -16.14 47.31
CA GLN A 1080 -17.14 -14.92 47.66
C GLN A 1080 -15.62 -15.07 47.67
N ASN A 1081 -15.11 -16.18 48.21
CA ASN A 1081 -13.68 -16.37 48.44
C ASN A 1081 -12.96 -17.12 47.31
N CYS A 1082 -13.69 -17.81 46.43
CA CYS A 1082 -13.09 -18.62 45.37
C CYS A 1082 -13.56 -18.21 43.97
N ILE A 1083 -14.87 -18.21 43.70
CA ILE A 1083 -15.41 -18.02 42.34
C ILE A 1083 -15.23 -16.56 41.86
N ILE A 1084 -15.63 -15.57 42.66
CA ILE A 1084 -15.47 -14.15 42.30
C ILE A 1084 -13.99 -13.79 42.04
N PRO A 1085 -13.03 -14.19 42.88
CA PRO A 1085 -11.61 -14.02 42.59
C PRO A 1085 -11.13 -14.68 41.29
N LEU A 1086 -11.55 -15.91 40.98
CA LEU A 1086 -11.18 -16.58 39.71
C LEU A 1086 -11.73 -15.84 38.49
N VAL A 1087 -12.98 -15.38 38.55
CA VAL A 1087 -13.60 -14.57 37.49
C VAL A 1087 -12.83 -13.25 37.30
N LYS A 1088 -12.43 -12.59 38.39
CA LYS A 1088 -11.62 -11.37 38.34
C LYS A 1088 -10.28 -11.59 37.63
N ILE A 1089 -9.63 -12.73 37.88
CA ILE A 1089 -8.39 -13.12 37.19
C ILE A 1089 -8.67 -13.32 35.69
N GLY A 1090 -9.73 -14.05 35.35
CA GLY A 1090 -10.15 -14.28 33.96
C GLY A 1090 -10.38 -12.99 33.18
N LEU A 1091 -11.10 -12.02 33.78
CA LEU A 1091 -11.34 -10.69 33.22
C LEU A 1091 -10.02 -9.90 33.07
N SER A 1092 -9.18 -9.89 34.10
CA SER A 1092 -7.90 -9.15 34.07
C SER A 1092 -6.95 -9.68 32.99
N CYS A 1093 -6.92 -11.01 32.81
CA CYS A 1093 -6.10 -11.66 31.79
C CYS A 1093 -6.62 -11.43 30.36
N SER A 1094 -7.95 -11.35 30.18
CA SER A 1094 -8.60 -11.19 28.87
C SER A 1094 -8.93 -9.74 28.48
N LYS A 1095 -8.28 -8.75 29.10
CA LYS A 1095 -8.39 -7.34 28.69
C LYS A 1095 -7.93 -7.13 27.25
N THR A 1096 -8.56 -6.19 26.54
CA THR A 1096 -8.19 -5.86 25.14
C THR A 1096 -6.79 -5.27 25.01
N SER A 1097 -6.36 -4.45 25.97
CA SER A 1097 -5.02 -3.85 26.02
C SER A 1097 -3.97 -4.82 26.58
N PRO A 1098 -2.91 -5.18 25.84
CA PRO A 1098 -1.87 -6.11 26.32
C PRO A 1098 -1.10 -5.61 27.54
N LYS A 1099 -0.96 -4.28 27.69
CA LYS A 1099 -0.22 -3.64 28.80
C LYS A 1099 -0.94 -3.74 30.14
N GLU A 1100 -2.24 -4.02 30.12
CA GLU A 1100 -3.07 -4.11 31.32
C GLU A 1100 -3.21 -5.54 31.84
N ARG A 1101 -2.69 -6.53 31.11
CA ARG A 1101 -2.76 -7.93 31.50
C ARG A 1101 -1.65 -8.27 32.50
N PRO A 1102 -1.95 -9.00 33.58
CA PRO A 1102 -0.93 -9.42 34.54
C PRO A 1102 0.02 -10.46 33.91
N GLY A 1103 1.26 -10.55 34.44
CA GLY A 1103 2.16 -11.66 34.12
C GLY A 1103 1.70 -12.98 34.75
N MET A 1104 2.07 -14.11 34.14
CA MET A 1104 1.64 -15.44 34.61
C MET A 1104 2.21 -15.82 35.99
N ASP A 1105 3.30 -15.19 36.42
CA ASP A 1105 3.87 -15.28 37.77
C ASP A 1105 2.87 -14.77 38.83
N LYS A 1106 2.23 -13.64 38.55
CA LYS A 1106 1.20 -13.06 39.43
C LYS A 1106 -0.08 -13.88 39.39
N VAL A 1107 -0.51 -14.28 38.19
CA VAL A 1107 -1.73 -15.09 37.99
C VAL A 1107 -1.63 -16.42 38.74
N SER A 1108 -0.52 -17.15 38.62
CA SER A 1108 -0.33 -18.43 39.33
C SER A 1108 -0.31 -18.27 40.85
N THR A 1109 0.28 -17.19 41.36
CA THR A 1109 0.30 -16.86 42.79
C THR A 1109 -1.12 -16.57 43.32
N GLU A 1110 -1.93 -15.81 42.57
CA GLU A 1110 -3.31 -15.50 42.96
C GLU A 1110 -4.21 -16.75 42.96
N ILE A 1111 -4.09 -17.61 41.93
CA ILE A 1111 -4.86 -18.88 41.88
C ILE A 1111 -4.42 -19.85 43.00
N LEU A 1112 -3.14 -19.91 43.35
CA LEU A 1112 -2.67 -20.72 44.47
C LEU A 1112 -3.26 -20.24 45.80
N THR A 1113 -3.36 -18.92 45.99
CA THR A 1113 -4.00 -18.33 47.17
C THR A 1113 -5.47 -18.76 47.27
N ILE A 1114 -6.19 -18.71 46.14
CA ILE A 1114 -7.59 -19.17 46.06
C ILE A 1114 -7.71 -20.67 46.39
N LYS A 1115 -6.80 -21.50 45.88
CA LYS A 1115 -6.76 -22.93 46.20
C LYS A 1115 -6.58 -23.20 47.69
N ASN A 1116 -5.66 -22.50 48.35
CA ASN A 1116 -5.43 -22.66 49.78
C ASN A 1116 -6.65 -22.22 50.60
N MET A 1117 -7.32 -21.13 50.20
CA MET A 1117 -8.58 -20.69 50.81
C MET A 1117 -9.67 -21.74 50.67
N PHE A 1118 -9.85 -22.31 49.47
CA PHE A 1118 -10.82 -23.38 49.22
C PHE A 1118 -10.57 -24.62 50.09
N SER A 1119 -9.30 -25.05 50.23
CA SER A 1119 -8.93 -26.15 51.12
C SER A 1119 -9.24 -25.85 52.60
N SER A 1120 -9.00 -24.62 53.06
CA SER A 1120 -9.31 -24.24 54.45
C SER A 1120 -10.81 -24.26 54.77
N ILE A 1121 -11.67 -23.88 53.80
CA ILE A 1121 -13.14 -23.93 53.96
C ILE A 1121 -13.60 -25.40 54.10
N HIS A 1122 -13.05 -26.30 53.28
CA HIS A 1122 -13.35 -27.74 53.35
C HIS A 1122 -12.83 -28.42 54.62
N GLU A 1123 -11.63 -28.08 55.09
CA GLU A 1123 -11.09 -28.63 56.36
C GLU A 1123 -11.91 -28.16 57.57
N HIS A 1124 -12.41 -26.93 57.55
CA HIS A 1124 -13.26 -26.40 58.61
C HIS A 1124 -14.63 -27.10 58.67
N ASP A 1125 -15.18 -27.50 57.52
CA ASP A 1125 -16.44 -28.23 57.41
C ASP A 1125 -16.30 -29.74 57.69
N GLN A 1126 -15.15 -30.39 57.46
CA GLN A 1126 -14.91 -31.79 57.90
C GLN A 1126 -14.65 -31.94 59.41
N SER A 1127 -14.36 -30.82 60.10
CA SER A 1127 -14.13 -30.78 61.55
C SER A 1127 -15.40 -30.49 62.39
N LYS A 1128 -16.54 -30.26 61.72
CA LYS A 1128 -17.89 -30.16 62.31
C LYS A 1128 -18.67 -31.44 62.03
#